data_AF-A0A928EZK8-F1
#
_entry.id   AF-A0A928EZK8-F1
#
_cell.length_a   1.000
_cell.length_b   1.000
_cell.length_c   1.000
_cell.angle_alpha   90.00
_cell.angle_beta   90.00
_cell.angle_gamma   90.00
#
_symmetry.space_group_name_H-M   'P 1'
#
loop_
_entity.id
_entity.type
_entity.pdbx_description
1 polymer ?
#
loop_
_entity_poly.entity_id
_entity_poly.type
_entity_poly.pdbx_seq_one_letter_code
_entity_poly.pdbx_strand_id
1 'polypeptide(L)'
;MKKSLSFLLTVCLLLSCIPMVLMAGAANLNGFGQQTVEFSELNPSSDVSAYNSSVKTFKGDRVRAITRASDSVGTAFNLYKLSRINDKNGECIPVETANYIVIKYYYESSAQSPSLVGNRMSWLQEKVVPENALTATESAGQSARVYSRDGMVANQWATVTIPLITDAGYAAAQQAFNARGRFFLHQLKLYPFERDMAKGETLYIKEITVQSWDPENKNAFSERTVRYYDSYESAENGAEPLRTVTTEDMKKIKIVDYMGQVPENAEFMAWKCTHDGKLVNPGEFYTILAGKDIAFVPIFKYTYDFSGVSSAYINGYEDGTFRPQNNVTRAEACKIIASLINPQGLFMGDTAFSDVTSANWYYNAVTTLENAGALTIWNGNFEAQTPIKRHELVEIIYALVDDGGKSLKIFTLNDIDKNDRFFDAVIYGVANGIITGYEDKTFRPEGNITRAETVTVINRLIGRIYNENTTATSKFSDVEGHWAKGQILASSAAAADGIWTAKGAEAEYVLTGTRASEAIPALQEQAKNLSGDAIRRGVDAISEQMKKNVMSTGNTEEYYADKMTGQKWYVSEKNGNDENDGKSPEKPFKTIAALNAKASLAKGDAVLFERGGLYRGSITVTQGVIYGSYGEGEKPVLSGSVKNYANPDLWEETDKAGVYKLKETIVNVGIMALDHGLHDYGNYDALYGKNRVRNISSYQSLNGDLQFFSNADTLYFMSTEGNPGERFKSIEIGTKERVFGGYGRNNIFDNLSIRNCGSHGIGLQSSTDITVTNCIFSWLGGSLLGNYGETTTQYGNAVEIFGSSNRYNVKNNWIYQIYDTAITHQGNQASMMNINYSENLMEYCHWGIECWVKKAGGNALINNVKAEYNVMRMGGYGWGSIVSTRTTGAVLYTYGIMEGTNKNLQCNYSIFDRCAGSLIGVVAPSTETYNGNIFIQHNENSLGNLKGISKSATKNGAQDIYENLGDENLVFVLAPAEK
;
A
#
# COMPACT_ATOMS: atom_id res chain seq x y z
N MET A 1 64.29 -18.84 -3.19
CA MET A 1 65.68 -18.38 -2.90
C MET A 1 65.63 -16.93 -2.45
N LYS A 2 66.24 -16.61 -1.29
CA LYS A 2 66.52 -15.29 -0.66
C LYS A 2 65.29 -14.44 -0.25
N LYS A 3 65.00 -14.33 1.06
CA LYS A 3 65.43 -13.29 2.06
C LYS A 3 64.24 -12.31 2.28
N SER A 4 63.72 -11.95 3.46
CA SER A 4 64.08 -12.08 4.89
C SER A 4 62.77 -11.79 5.68
N LEU A 5 62.38 -12.55 6.72
CA LEU A 5 62.61 -12.29 8.15
C LEU A 5 62.25 -10.83 8.57
N SER A 6 61.42 -10.53 9.58
CA SER A 6 61.34 -11.15 10.92
C SER A 6 60.07 -10.58 11.63
N PHE A 7 59.28 -11.41 12.33
CA PHE A 7 59.28 -11.57 13.80
C PHE A 7 58.13 -10.78 14.46
N LEU A 8 57.37 -11.30 15.44
CA LEU A 8 57.51 -12.50 16.27
C LEU A 8 56.12 -12.79 16.92
N LEU A 9 55.56 -14.01 16.75
CA LEU A 9 55.34 -15.08 17.77
C LEU A 9 54.41 -14.72 18.95
N THR A 10 53.61 -15.62 19.54
CA THR A 10 53.41 -17.08 19.46
C THR A 10 52.17 -17.39 20.31
N VAL A 11 51.14 -18.14 19.85
CA VAL A 11 51.07 -19.63 19.72
C VAL A 11 50.99 -20.27 21.13
N CYS A 12 50.13 -21.23 21.49
CA CYS A 12 49.15 -22.05 20.78
C CYS A 12 48.43 -23.00 21.78
N LEU A 13 47.31 -23.59 21.30
CA LEU A 13 46.86 -25.00 21.40
C LEU A 13 46.56 -25.60 22.80
N LEU A 14 45.31 -25.98 23.12
CA LEU A 14 44.48 -27.13 22.69
C LEU A 14 44.64 -28.40 23.57
N LEU A 15 43.47 -28.96 23.94
CA LEU A 15 43.10 -30.36 24.23
C LEU A 15 42.96 -30.85 25.70
N SER A 16 41.66 -31.09 26.03
CA SER A 16 41.05 -32.31 26.62
C SER A 16 41.45 -32.82 28.01
N CYS A 17 40.46 -32.89 28.92
CA CYS A 17 39.90 -34.13 29.56
C CYS A 17 39.23 -33.84 30.91
N ILE A 18 38.00 -34.35 31.09
CA ILE A 18 37.27 -34.52 32.37
C ILE A 18 37.56 -35.95 32.90
N PRO A 19 37.67 -36.17 34.23
CA PRO A 19 36.64 -36.95 34.96
C PRO A 19 36.35 -36.37 36.38
N MET A 20 35.11 -36.05 36.79
CA MET A 20 34.00 -36.88 37.31
C MET A 20 34.23 -37.57 38.68
N VAL A 21 33.12 -37.75 39.46
CA VAL A 21 32.86 -38.64 40.65
C VAL A 21 32.78 -37.86 42.00
N LEU A 22 31.75 -37.87 42.88
CA LEU A 22 30.53 -38.67 43.21
C LEU A 22 29.61 -37.80 44.15
N MET A 23 28.29 -37.65 43.94
CA MET A 23 27.09 -38.47 44.28
C MET A 23 26.34 -38.18 45.62
N ALA A 24 25.01 -38.29 45.47
CA ALA A 24 23.93 -38.66 46.42
C ALA A 24 23.06 -37.50 46.94
N GLY A 25 21.73 -37.53 46.87
CA GLY A 25 20.78 -38.54 46.40
C GLY A 25 19.35 -37.98 46.37
N ALA A 26 18.47 -38.67 45.66
CA ALA A 26 17.04 -38.37 45.57
C ALA A 26 16.25 -38.94 46.76
N ALA A 27 15.21 -38.22 47.21
CA ALA A 27 14.09 -38.77 47.98
C ALA A 27 12.83 -37.88 47.86
N ASN A 28 11.92 -38.30 46.97
CA ASN A 28 10.50 -38.56 47.17
C ASN A 28 9.61 -37.75 48.17
N LEU A 29 8.43 -37.37 47.60
CA LEU A 29 7.04 -37.55 48.08
C LEU A 29 6.33 -36.48 48.94
N ASN A 30 5.27 -35.94 48.30
CA ASN A 30 3.88 -35.74 48.74
C ASN A 30 3.52 -34.73 49.85
N GLY A 31 2.55 -33.86 49.49
CA GLY A 31 1.71 -33.15 50.46
C GLY A 31 0.68 -32.24 49.77
N PHE A 32 -0.53 -32.77 49.60
CA PHE A 32 -1.71 -32.18 48.97
C PHE A 32 -2.06 -30.74 49.37
N GLY A 33 -2.63 -30.03 48.39
CA GLY A 33 -3.91 -29.34 48.59
C GLY A 33 -3.84 -27.81 48.60
N GLN A 34 -4.18 -27.18 47.48
CA GLN A 34 -5.02 -25.99 47.56
C GLN A 34 -5.87 -25.81 46.30
N GLN A 35 -7.13 -25.53 46.59
CA GLN A 35 -8.27 -25.54 45.70
C GLN A 35 -8.14 -24.51 44.58
N THR A 36 -8.51 -24.95 43.38
CA THR A 36 -9.04 -24.14 42.29
C THR A 36 -10.27 -23.37 42.79
N VAL A 37 -10.28 -22.06 42.61
CA VAL A 37 -11.51 -21.27 42.48
C VAL A 37 -11.45 -20.63 41.10
N GLU A 38 -12.34 -21.08 40.22
CA GLU A 38 -12.64 -20.47 38.92
C GLU A 38 -13.38 -19.13 39.11
N PHE A 39 -13.10 -18.18 38.21
CA PHE A 39 -14.07 -17.28 37.54
C PHE A 39 -13.43 -16.95 36.19
N SER A 40 -13.78 -17.66 35.10
CA SER A 40 -14.92 -17.42 34.19
C SER A 40 -14.88 -16.06 33.49
N GLU A 41 -14.83 -16.13 32.16
CA GLU A 41 -15.01 -15.06 31.18
C GLU A 41 -16.19 -14.14 31.51
N LEU A 42 -16.02 -12.82 31.31
CA LEU A 42 -17.10 -11.91 30.97
C LEU A 42 -16.66 -10.97 29.84
N ASN A 43 -17.51 -10.94 28.81
CA ASN A 43 -17.47 -10.21 27.55
C ASN A 43 -16.93 -8.76 27.59
N PRO A 44 -16.34 -8.25 26.49
CA PRO A 44 -16.25 -6.83 26.22
C PRO A 44 -17.59 -6.34 25.67
N SER A 45 -18.50 -5.96 26.56
CA SER A 45 -19.68 -5.18 26.18
C SER A 45 -20.04 -4.18 27.28
N SER A 46 -20.17 -2.92 26.87
CA SER A 46 -20.76 -1.75 27.55
C SER A 46 -20.04 -1.16 28.78
N ASP A 47 -19.94 0.18 28.74
CA ASP A 47 -19.63 1.15 29.82
C ASP A 47 -18.19 1.34 30.31
N VAL A 48 -17.43 2.17 29.57
CA VAL A 48 -16.30 2.94 30.14
C VAL A 48 -16.83 4.22 30.79
N SER A 49 -17.43 4.09 31.98
CA SER A 49 -17.74 5.24 32.84
C SER A 49 -17.74 4.89 34.33
N ALA A 50 -16.61 4.41 34.88
CA ALA A 50 -16.35 4.45 36.33
C ALA A 50 -14.92 3.99 36.69
N TYR A 51 -13.92 4.87 36.60
CA TYR A 51 -12.69 4.76 37.42
C TYR A 51 -12.05 6.14 37.61
N ASN A 52 -12.70 6.96 38.43
CA ASN A 52 -12.11 8.17 38.99
C ASN A 52 -12.53 8.26 40.45
N SER A 53 -11.74 7.69 41.36
CA SER A 53 -11.61 8.14 42.77
C SER A 53 -10.88 7.11 43.64
N SER A 54 -9.64 7.40 44.02
CA SER A 54 -9.12 7.00 45.33
C SER A 54 -7.93 7.88 45.73
N VAL A 55 -8.21 9.07 46.26
CA VAL A 55 -7.24 9.86 47.04
C VAL A 55 -7.44 9.49 48.51
N LYS A 56 -6.46 8.87 49.16
CA LYS A 56 -6.46 8.64 50.63
C LYS A 56 -5.58 9.68 51.31
N THR A 57 -6.12 10.36 52.32
CA THR A 57 -5.44 11.34 53.19
C THR A 57 -4.53 10.68 54.24
N PHE A 58 -3.35 11.25 54.48
CA PHE A 58 -2.54 11.05 55.70
C PHE A 58 -2.10 12.42 56.26
N LYS A 59 -2.08 12.55 57.58
CA LYS A 59 -1.87 13.80 58.35
C LYS A 59 -0.55 14.52 58.00
N GLY A 60 -0.64 15.84 57.84
CA GLY A 60 0.45 16.81 57.73
C GLY A 60 0.62 17.37 56.31
N ASP A 61 0.06 18.56 56.05
CA ASP A 61 0.22 19.51 54.92
C ASP A 61 0.68 18.99 53.53
N ARG A 62 0.35 17.75 53.14
CA ARG A 62 0.84 17.13 51.90
C ARG A 62 -0.25 16.32 51.22
N VAL A 63 -0.56 16.65 49.97
CA VAL A 63 -1.40 15.83 49.07
C VAL A 63 -0.48 15.07 48.10
N ARG A 64 -0.75 13.77 47.86
CA ARG A 64 -0.01 12.91 46.89
C ARG A 64 -0.91 12.56 45.71
N ALA A 65 -0.39 12.72 44.48
CA ALA A 65 -0.83 11.96 43.31
C ALA A 65 0.23 10.89 43.00
N ILE A 66 -0.16 9.63 42.80
CA ILE A 66 0.75 8.53 42.41
C ILE A 66 0.28 8.02 41.05
N THR A 67 1.15 8.03 40.05
CA THR A 67 0.92 7.36 38.75
C THR A 67 2.16 6.57 38.35
N ARG A 68 1.99 5.36 37.82
CA ARG A 68 3.06 4.47 37.36
C ARG A 68 3.12 4.56 35.83
N ALA A 69 4.28 4.86 35.25
CA ALA A 69 4.51 4.78 33.81
C ALA A 69 5.14 3.41 33.48
N SER A 70 4.65 2.72 32.45
CA SER A 70 5.30 1.54 31.87
C SER A 70 5.88 1.88 30.49
N ASP A 71 6.97 1.22 30.16
CA ASP A 71 7.79 1.45 28.96
C ASP A 71 7.06 1.09 27.65
N SER A 72 6.26 2.01 27.13
CA SER A 72 5.92 2.03 25.71
C SER A 72 5.56 3.45 25.25
N VAL A 73 5.98 3.73 24.03
CA VAL A 73 5.89 5.01 23.31
C VAL A 73 4.43 5.49 23.26
N GLY A 74 4.22 6.79 23.49
CA GLY A 74 3.00 7.49 23.09
C GLY A 74 1.85 7.49 24.09
N THR A 75 1.99 8.20 25.20
CA THR A 75 0.82 8.76 25.90
C THR A 75 1.12 10.20 26.25
N ALA A 76 0.48 11.13 25.54
CA ALA A 76 0.42 12.52 25.98
C ALA A 76 -0.27 12.54 27.34
N PHE A 77 0.45 12.98 28.38
CA PHE A 77 -0.15 13.33 29.66
C PHE A 77 -1.12 14.49 29.43
N ASN A 78 -2.41 14.21 29.33
CA ASN A 78 -3.43 15.24 29.53
C ASN A 78 -3.55 15.48 31.03
N LEU A 79 -2.89 16.53 31.54
CA LEU A 79 -3.34 17.19 32.76
C LEU A 79 -4.72 17.79 32.46
N TYR A 80 -5.76 16.99 32.65
CA TYR A 80 -7.11 17.52 32.74
C TYR A 80 -7.14 18.58 33.85
N LYS A 81 -7.74 19.72 33.52
CA LYS A 81 -8.11 20.83 34.42
C LYS A 81 -8.39 20.33 35.85
N LEU A 82 -7.45 20.56 36.77
CA LEU A 82 -7.83 20.68 38.18
C LEU A 82 -8.36 22.10 38.34
N SER A 83 -9.68 22.27 38.20
CA SER A 83 -10.33 23.54 38.52
C SER A 83 -10.55 23.70 40.03
N ARG A 84 -10.51 22.60 40.80
CA ARG A 84 -10.72 22.59 42.25
C ARG A 84 -9.87 21.55 42.98
N ILE A 85 -9.46 21.86 44.21
CA ILE A 85 -8.72 21.01 45.15
C ILE A 85 -9.42 21.03 46.52
N ASN A 86 -9.29 19.97 47.33
CA ASN A 86 -9.82 20.00 48.69
C ASN A 86 -8.81 20.62 49.65
N ASP A 87 -9.27 21.55 50.47
CA ASP A 87 -8.46 22.20 51.49
C ASP A 87 -8.20 21.27 52.70
N LYS A 88 -7.48 21.76 53.72
CA LYS A 88 -7.12 21.00 54.93
C LYS A 88 -8.32 20.52 55.77
N ASN A 89 -9.52 21.04 55.51
CA ASN A 89 -10.77 20.67 56.16
C ASN A 89 -11.67 19.81 55.27
N GLY A 90 -11.29 19.57 54.01
CA GLY A 90 -12.03 18.77 53.04
C GLY A 90 -12.98 19.56 52.15
N GLU A 91 -12.93 20.90 52.15
CA GLU A 91 -13.76 21.73 51.28
C GLU A 91 -13.14 21.95 49.89
N CYS A 92 -13.97 21.90 48.86
CA CYS A 92 -13.55 21.96 47.45
C CYS A 92 -13.37 23.42 46.99
N ILE A 93 -12.12 23.89 46.87
CA ILE A 93 -11.74 25.28 46.54
C ILE A 93 -11.07 25.42 45.16
N PRO A 94 -11.13 26.58 44.49
CA PRO A 94 -10.45 26.82 43.21
C PRO A 94 -8.92 26.88 43.34
N VAL A 95 -8.20 26.32 42.35
CA VAL A 95 -6.72 26.24 42.33
C VAL A 95 -6.02 27.60 42.38
N GLU A 96 -6.72 28.67 41.97
CA GLU A 96 -6.26 30.07 41.92
C GLU A 96 -5.97 30.69 43.30
N THR A 97 -6.34 30.00 44.39
CA THR A 97 -6.18 30.48 45.78
C THR A 97 -5.00 29.86 46.54
N ALA A 98 -4.20 28.99 45.89
CA ALA A 98 -3.07 28.31 46.51
C ALA A 98 -1.74 29.06 46.27
N ASN A 99 -0.94 29.27 47.34
CA ASN A 99 0.33 30.01 47.26
C ASN A 99 1.49 29.20 46.64
N TYR A 100 1.41 27.87 46.56
CA TYR A 100 2.45 26.99 45.97
C TYR A 100 1.90 25.62 45.53
N ILE A 101 2.53 25.01 44.52
CA ILE A 101 2.29 23.62 44.06
C ILE A 101 3.58 22.81 44.23
N VAL A 102 3.49 21.57 44.76
CA VAL A 102 4.63 20.67 44.98
C VAL A 102 4.45 19.37 44.19
N ILE A 103 5.43 19.02 43.35
CA ILE A 103 5.40 17.81 42.50
C ILE A 103 6.54 16.86 42.90
N LYS A 104 6.25 15.56 43.06
CA LYS A 104 7.24 14.48 43.26
C LYS A 104 7.03 13.37 42.23
N TYR A 105 8.11 12.89 41.61
CA TYR A 105 8.08 11.80 40.63
C TYR A 105 9.18 10.76 40.90
N TYR A 106 8.97 9.56 40.36
CA TYR A 106 9.82 8.36 40.51
C TYR A 106 10.43 7.99 39.15
N TYR A 107 11.69 7.56 39.12
CA TYR A 107 12.35 7.08 37.89
C TYR A 107 13.25 5.88 38.20
N GLU A 108 13.20 4.85 37.35
CA GLU A 108 14.11 3.70 37.35
C GLU A 108 15.07 3.83 36.15
N SER A 109 16.38 3.78 36.39
CA SER A 109 17.39 3.84 35.32
C SER A 109 18.15 2.53 35.20
N SER A 110 18.18 1.95 34.00
CA SER A 110 19.05 0.82 33.63
C SER A 110 20.23 1.24 32.73
N ALA A 111 20.41 2.54 32.44
CA ALA A 111 21.43 3.02 31.52
C ALA A 111 22.50 3.87 32.21
N GLN A 112 23.75 3.42 32.10
CA GLN A 112 24.96 4.14 32.50
C GLN A 112 25.18 5.38 31.61
N SER A 113 24.65 6.55 31.99
CA SER A 113 25.24 7.85 31.62
C SER A 113 24.66 9.01 32.45
N PRO A 114 25.49 9.76 33.21
CA PRO A 114 25.07 10.96 33.94
C PRO A 114 24.53 12.10 33.06
N SER A 115 24.82 12.12 31.75
CA SER A 115 24.43 13.22 30.84
C SER A 115 22.94 13.25 30.49
N LEU A 116 22.24 12.11 30.63
CA LEU A 116 20.80 12.01 30.35
C LEU A 116 19.91 12.60 31.45
N VAL A 117 20.40 12.67 32.69
CA VAL A 117 19.67 13.25 33.82
C VAL A 117 19.68 14.78 33.76
N GLY A 118 20.82 15.38 33.41
CA GLY A 118 20.94 16.83 33.21
C GLY A 118 20.06 17.37 32.07
N ASN A 119 19.97 16.63 30.96
CA ASN A 119 19.22 17.03 29.77
C ASN A 119 17.70 16.80 29.88
N ARG A 120 17.25 15.85 30.72
CA ARG A 120 15.81 15.62 30.96
C ARG A 120 15.21 16.54 32.03
N MET A 121 16.04 17.05 32.95
CA MET A 121 15.64 18.04 33.96
C MET A 121 15.51 19.46 33.38
N SER A 122 16.40 19.82 32.46
CA SER A 122 16.32 21.06 31.69
C SER A 122 15.10 21.09 30.77
N TRP A 123 14.73 19.95 30.18
CA TRP A 123 13.47 19.80 29.42
C TRP A 123 12.21 20.08 30.26
N LEU A 124 12.20 19.73 31.55
CA LEU A 124 11.08 20.01 32.46
C LEU A 124 11.02 21.48 32.91
N GLN A 125 12.16 22.15 33.10
CA GLN A 125 12.22 23.59 33.37
C GLN A 125 11.76 24.44 32.17
N GLU A 126 12.11 24.05 30.94
CA GLU A 126 11.71 24.74 29.70
C GLU A 126 10.23 24.54 29.31
N LYS A 127 9.64 23.40 29.65
CA LYS A 127 8.29 23.01 29.15
C LYS A 127 7.15 23.23 30.14
N VAL A 128 7.44 23.45 31.43
CA VAL A 128 6.39 23.53 32.48
C VAL A 128 6.37 24.87 33.22
N VAL A 129 7.41 25.69 33.13
CA VAL A 129 7.49 26.99 33.84
C VAL A 129 7.31 28.15 32.85
N PRO A 130 6.29 29.03 33.01
CA PRO A 130 6.16 30.22 32.17
C PRO A 130 7.31 31.21 32.42
N GLU A 131 7.75 31.95 31.39
CA GLU A 131 8.88 32.90 31.39
C GLU A 131 8.84 34.01 32.47
N ASN A 132 7.74 34.13 33.23
CA ASN A 132 7.52 35.20 34.21
C ASN A 132 7.63 34.72 35.68
N ALA A 133 8.05 33.49 35.95
CA ALA A 133 8.20 32.97 37.32
C ALA A 133 9.55 33.38 37.95
N LEU A 134 9.51 34.01 39.14
CA LEU A 134 10.72 34.33 39.90
C LEU A 134 11.32 33.05 40.52
N THR A 135 12.44 32.59 39.94
CA THR A 135 13.42 31.61 40.45
C THR A 135 12.88 30.44 41.28
N ALA A 136 12.82 29.24 40.68
CA ALA A 136 12.70 27.99 41.42
C ALA A 136 13.93 27.80 42.34
N THR A 137 13.73 27.60 43.65
CA THR A 137 14.83 27.26 44.57
C THR A 137 14.92 25.74 44.73
N GLU A 138 16.07 25.17 44.39
CA GLU A 138 16.40 23.77 44.68
C GLU A 138 16.61 23.58 46.19
N SER A 139 15.95 22.60 46.79
CA SER A 139 16.38 22.05 48.08
C SER A 139 16.55 20.54 47.95
N ALA A 140 17.80 20.10 47.75
CA ALA A 140 18.16 18.69 47.79
C ALA A 140 18.08 18.17 49.24
N GLY A 141 16.95 17.58 49.62
CA GLY A 141 16.82 16.84 50.88
C GLY A 141 17.39 15.43 50.74
N GLN A 142 18.57 15.17 51.31
CA GLN A 142 19.12 13.81 51.44
C GLN A 142 18.39 13.02 52.54
N SER A 143 17.73 11.91 52.19
CA SER A 143 17.41 10.77 53.10
C SER A 143 16.64 9.70 52.30
N ALA A 144 16.89 8.39 52.31
CA ALA A 144 17.78 7.52 53.08
C ALA A 144 18.17 6.29 52.20
N ARG A 145 19.36 5.71 52.45
CA ARG A 145 19.90 4.53 51.77
C ARG A 145 19.30 3.23 52.33
N VAL A 146 18.90 2.30 51.45
CA VAL A 146 18.75 0.87 51.79
C VAL A 146 19.35 0.06 50.63
N TYR A 147 20.33 -0.81 50.93
CA TYR A 147 20.98 -1.71 49.98
C TYR A 147 20.37 -3.12 50.09
N SER A 148 20.14 -3.81 48.97
CA SER A 148 20.04 -5.27 48.92
C SER A 148 20.98 -5.84 47.85
N ARG A 149 21.67 -6.94 48.22
CA ARG A 149 22.62 -7.71 47.41
C ARG A 149 21.93 -8.19 46.13
N ASP A 150 22.23 -7.55 45.01
CA ASP A 150 22.47 -8.10 43.67
C ASP A 150 22.38 -6.91 42.71
N GLY A 151 23.53 -6.53 42.16
CA GLY A 151 23.84 -5.14 41.78
C GLY A 151 22.91 -4.45 40.76
N MET A 152 22.73 -3.15 41.02
CA MET A 152 22.20 -2.06 40.16
C MET A 152 20.69 -1.77 40.20
N VAL A 153 20.23 -0.99 41.19
CA VAL A 153 19.32 0.18 41.02
C VAL A 153 19.55 1.13 42.21
N ALA A 154 19.77 2.43 41.97
CA ALA A 154 19.75 3.46 43.02
C ALA A 154 18.45 4.26 42.90
N ASN A 155 17.52 4.09 43.85
CA ASN A 155 16.26 4.82 43.88
C ASN A 155 16.47 6.22 44.47
N GLN A 156 16.16 7.28 43.70
CA GLN A 156 16.16 8.66 44.20
C GLN A 156 14.85 9.38 43.85
N TRP A 157 14.40 10.24 44.76
CA TRP A 157 13.20 11.07 44.63
C TRP A 157 13.61 12.55 44.51
N ALA A 158 13.01 13.30 43.59
CA ALA A 158 13.17 14.75 43.45
C ALA A 158 11.87 15.51 43.77
N THR A 159 11.97 16.78 44.20
CA THR A 159 10.83 17.65 44.58
C THR A 159 11.02 19.05 43.94
N VAL A 160 9.96 19.61 43.34
CA VAL A 160 9.97 20.96 42.71
C VAL A 160 8.84 21.85 43.28
N THR A 161 9.13 23.14 43.52
CA THR A 161 8.21 24.16 44.07
C THR A 161 8.23 25.42 43.18
N ILE A 162 7.06 26.01 42.86
CA ILE A 162 6.92 27.16 41.93
C ILE A 162 6.09 28.30 42.56
N PRO A 163 6.53 29.58 42.52
CA PRO A 163 5.76 30.75 42.97
C PRO A 163 5.13 31.58 41.82
N LEU A 164 4.03 32.31 42.08
CA LEU A 164 3.27 33.16 41.12
C LEU A 164 3.35 34.68 41.45
N ILE A 165 3.20 35.53 40.42
CA ILE A 165 3.41 37.00 40.33
C ILE A 165 2.75 37.84 41.46
N THR A 166 3.38 38.93 41.89
CA THR A 166 2.82 39.87 42.90
C THR A 166 2.02 41.04 42.30
N ASP A 167 1.01 41.50 43.05
CA ASP A 167 0.02 42.54 42.68
C ASP A 167 0.59 43.88 42.16
N ALA A 168 1.85 44.19 42.42
CA ALA A 168 2.48 45.45 42.02
C ALA A 168 2.79 45.54 40.50
N GLY A 169 3.07 44.41 39.84
CA GLY A 169 3.31 44.39 38.39
C GLY A 169 2.03 44.56 37.56
N TYR A 170 0.90 44.11 38.10
CA TYR A 170 -0.42 44.21 37.46
C TYR A 170 -0.92 45.67 37.43
N ALA A 171 -0.70 46.44 38.51
CA ALA A 171 -1.14 47.83 38.60
C ALA A 171 -0.41 48.78 37.62
N ALA A 172 0.89 48.56 37.36
CA ALA A 172 1.66 49.38 36.44
C ALA A 172 1.26 49.17 34.96
N ALA A 173 0.93 47.93 34.58
CA ALA A 173 0.42 47.61 33.26
C ALA A 173 -0.96 48.24 33.03
N GLN A 174 -1.83 48.23 34.04
CA GLN A 174 -3.19 48.76 33.96
C GLN A 174 -3.24 50.30 33.80
N GLN A 175 -2.28 51.02 34.39
CA GLN A 175 -2.20 52.48 34.29
C GLN A 175 -1.72 52.97 32.92
N ALA A 176 -0.83 52.22 32.26
CA ALA A 176 -0.44 52.48 30.87
C ALA A 176 -1.57 52.13 29.86
N PHE A 177 -2.47 51.22 30.23
CA PHE A 177 -3.53 50.67 29.39
C PHE A 177 -4.76 51.59 29.27
N ASN A 178 -5.17 52.23 30.37
CA ASN A 178 -6.35 53.09 30.40
C ASN A 178 -6.20 54.40 29.58
N ALA A 179 -4.98 54.76 29.16
CA ALA A 179 -4.72 55.99 28.42
C ALA A 179 -4.94 55.88 26.89
N ARG A 180 -5.23 54.69 26.33
CA ARG A 180 -5.19 54.46 24.87
C ARG A 180 -6.45 53.88 24.21
N GLY A 181 -7.56 53.68 24.93
CA GLY A 181 -8.87 53.35 24.35
C GLY A 181 -8.89 52.17 23.35
N ARG A 182 -8.47 50.97 23.78
CA ARG A 182 -8.35 49.76 22.92
C ARG A 182 -9.34 48.66 23.33
N PHE A 183 -9.86 47.91 22.36
CA PHE A 183 -10.73 46.73 22.57
C PHE A 183 -9.96 45.41 22.43
N PHE A 184 -10.43 44.35 23.11
CA PHE A 184 -9.88 42.99 23.00
C PHE A 184 -10.76 42.07 22.15
N LEU A 185 -10.16 41.40 21.16
CA LEU A 185 -10.64 40.11 20.63
C LEU A 185 -9.69 39.03 21.20
N HIS A 186 -10.19 38.18 22.10
CA HIS A 186 -9.29 37.30 22.89
C HIS A 186 -9.01 35.94 22.24
N GLN A 187 -9.92 35.39 21.43
CA GLN A 187 -9.74 34.06 20.85
C GLN A 187 -10.68 33.78 19.67
N LEU A 188 -10.13 33.25 18.57
CA LEU A 188 -10.87 32.51 17.54
C LEU A 188 -10.37 31.06 17.56
N LYS A 189 -11.25 30.10 17.88
CA LYS A 189 -10.94 28.66 17.86
C LYS A 189 -11.68 27.99 16.72
N LEU A 190 -10.96 27.22 15.90
CA LEU A 190 -11.50 26.38 14.82
C LEU A 190 -11.21 24.91 15.14
N TYR A 191 -12.24 24.05 15.10
CA TYR A 191 -12.11 22.61 15.32
C TYR A 191 -12.41 21.86 14.00
N PRO A 192 -11.40 21.35 13.29
CA PRO A 192 -11.62 20.53 12.09
C PRO A 192 -11.96 19.07 12.46
N PHE A 193 -12.67 18.38 11.56
CA PHE A 193 -12.85 16.93 11.57
C PHE A 193 -12.11 16.33 10.36
N GLU A 194 -11.30 15.29 10.59
CA GLU A 194 -10.69 14.51 9.51
C GLU A 194 -11.65 13.42 9.03
N ARG A 195 -12.10 13.52 7.78
CA ARG A 195 -12.49 12.36 6.97
C ARG A 195 -11.67 12.40 5.68
N ASP A 196 -11.19 11.23 5.30
CA ASP A 196 -10.23 10.92 4.24
C ASP A 196 -10.38 11.78 2.96
N MET A 197 -9.36 12.58 2.64
CA MET A 197 -9.34 13.54 1.51
C MET A 197 -9.12 12.88 0.15
N ALA A 198 -8.97 11.56 0.08
CA ALA A 198 -8.79 10.81 -1.18
C ALA A 198 -10.00 10.85 -2.14
N LYS A 199 -11.13 11.47 -1.76
CA LYS A 199 -12.37 11.53 -2.55
C LYS A 199 -12.85 12.94 -2.95
N GLY A 200 -12.04 13.99 -2.73
CA GLY A 200 -12.39 15.34 -3.20
C GLY A 200 -13.52 16.04 -2.43
N GLU A 201 -13.70 15.74 -1.14
CA GLU A 201 -14.76 16.34 -0.31
C GLU A 201 -14.23 17.43 0.65
N THR A 202 -15.11 18.39 0.95
CA THR A 202 -14.84 19.70 1.57
C THR A 202 -14.54 19.64 3.08
N LEU A 203 -13.78 20.63 3.58
CA LEU A 203 -13.48 20.84 5.00
C LEU A 203 -14.76 21.24 5.78
N TYR A 204 -15.08 20.54 6.87
CA TYR A 204 -16.20 20.89 7.77
C TYR A 204 -15.68 21.51 9.07
N ILE A 205 -16.16 22.72 9.42
CA ILE A 205 -15.85 23.41 10.67
C ILE A 205 -16.93 23.06 11.70
N LYS A 206 -16.55 22.37 12.78
CA LYS A 206 -17.50 21.91 13.82
C LYS A 206 -17.95 23.02 14.77
N GLU A 207 -17.07 23.98 15.07
CA GLU A 207 -17.33 25.05 16.04
C GLU A 207 -16.52 26.31 15.72
N ILE A 208 -17.17 27.48 15.84
CA ILE A 208 -16.52 28.80 15.87
C ILE A 208 -16.89 29.47 17.19
N THR A 209 -15.89 29.81 18.00
CA THR A 209 -16.09 30.52 19.27
C THR A 209 -15.40 31.88 19.23
N VAL A 210 -16.16 32.94 19.50
CA VAL A 210 -15.70 34.33 19.61
C VAL A 210 -15.94 34.82 21.03
N GLN A 211 -14.89 35.33 21.68
CA GLN A 211 -14.98 35.95 23.01
C GLN A 211 -14.69 37.44 22.91
N SER A 212 -15.65 38.26 23.35
CA SER A 212 -15.53 39.72 23.50
C SER A 212 -15.64 40.13 24.96
N TRP A 213 -14.90 41.18 25.35
CA TRP A 213 -14.93 41.75 26.70
C TRP A 213 -15.81 43.01 26.74
N ASP A 214 -16.73 43.06 27.71
CA ASP A 214 -17.58 44.22 28.00
C ASP A 214 -16.95 45.07 29.13
N PRO A 215 -16.54 46.33 28.85
CA PRO A 215 -15.94 47.19 29.86
C PRO A 215 -16.91 47.64 30.97
N GLU A 216 -18.23 47.57 30.78
CA GLU A 216 -19.22 48.01 31.77
C GLU A 216 -19.60 46.89 32.76
N ASN A 217 -19.51 45.62 32.35
CA ASN A 217 -19.72 44.46 33.20
C ASN A 217 -18.41 43.73 33.50
N LYS A 218 -17.75 44.14 34.59
CA LYS A 218 -16.44 43.66 35.06
C LYS A 218 -16.31 42.13 35.29
N ASN A 219 -17.35 41.33 35.05
CA ASN A 219 -17.39 39.89 35.30
C ASN A 219 -18.06 39.03 34.19
N ALA A 220 -18.39 39.56 33.01
CA ALA A 220 -19.06 38.77 31.97
C ALA A 220 -18.28 38.74 30.66
N PHE A 221 -17.59 37.62 30.40
CA PHE A 221 -17.21 37.25 29.04
C PHE A 221 -18.50 36.82 28.31
N SER A 222 -18.88 37.51 27.23
CA SER A 222 -19.91 36.98 26.34
C SER A 222 -19.24 36.02 25.37
N GLU A 223 -19.36 34.72 25.66
CA GLU A 223 -18.92 33.66 24.74
C GLU A 223 -20.04 33.39 23.74
N ARG A 224 -19.81 33.67 22.45
CA ARG A 224 -20.68 33.19 21.38
C ARG A 224 -20.01 32.01 20.71
N THR A 225 -20.57 30.83 20.96
CA THR A 225 -20.18 29.58 20.32
C THR A 225 -21.25 29.18 19.31
N VAL A 226 -20.88 29.03 18.05
CA VAL A 226 -21.75 28.45 17.00
C VAL A 226 -21.26 27.04 16.74
N ARG A 227 -22.11 26.03 17.00
CA ARG A 227 -21.84 24.60 16.76
C ARG A 227 -22.64 24.08 15.58
N TYR A 228 -22.02 23.24 14.76
CA TYR A 228 -22.65 22.54 13.66
C TYR A 228 -22.60 21.01 13.90
N TYR A 229 -23.71 20.29 13.64
CA TYR A 229 -23.89 18.87 14.00
C TYR A 229 -24.19 17.99 12.77
N ASP A 230 -23.68 16.75 12.78
CA ASP A 230 -23.79 15.77 11.69
C ASP A 230 -25.21 15.23 11.50
N SER A 231 -25.65 15.14 10.24
CA SER A 231 -26.95 14.59 9.87
C SER A 231 -26.85 13.07 9.75
N TYR A 232 -26.89 12.31 10.85
CA TYR A 232 -27.41 10.93 10.79
C TYR A 232 -27.95 10.32 12.09
N GLU A 233 -28.04 11.05 13.21
CA GLU A 233 -28.80 10.55 14.37
C GLU A 233 -29.72 11.63 14.95
N SER A 234 -31.03 11.36 14.88
CA SER A 234 -32.16 12.07 15.48
C SER A 234 -32.56 13.44 14.89
N ALA A 235 -33.45 13.38 13.89
CA ALA A 235 -34.35 14.48 13.56
C ALA A 235 -35.48 14.59 14.61
N GLU A 236 -35.20 15.19 15.78
CA GLU A 236 -36.29 15.59 16.72
C GLU A 236 -36.15 16.98 17.34
N ASN A 237 -35.04 17.73 17.16
CA ASN A 237 -34.84 18.99 17.90
C ASN A 237 -34.49 20.24 17.06
N GLY A 238 -35.07 20.39 15.86
CA GLY A 238 -35.10 21.68 15.14
C GLY A 238 -33.74 22.34 14.84
N ALA A 239 -32.66 21.57 14.75
CA ALA A 239 -31.33 22.08 14.42
C ALA A 239 -31.16 22.29 12.91
N GLU A 240 -30.52 23.40 12.52
CA GLU A 240 -30.17 23.73 11.14
C GLU A 240 -29.13 22.72 10.58
N PRO A 241 -29.23 22.30 9.31
CA PRO A 241 -28.31 21.36 8.70
C PRO A 241 -26.89 21.93 8.54
N LEU A 242 -25.88 21.05 8.54
CA LEU A 242 -24.50 21.39 8.20
C LEU A 242 -24.45 22.14 6.86
N ARG A 243 -24.02 23.41 6.91
CA ARG A 243 -23.72 24.18 5.71
C ARG A 243 -22.24 24.06 5.39
N THR A 244 -21.93 23.75 4.14
CA THR A 244 -20.58 23.86 3.58
C THR A 244 -20.08 25.30 3.74
N VAL A 245 -19.01 25.53 4.51
CA VAL A 245 -18.36 26.84 4.60
C VAL A 245 -17.38 26.94 3.44
N THR A 246 -17.74 27.72 2.43
CA THR A 246 -16.88 27.94 1.26
C THR A 246 -15.83 29.03 1.53
N THR A 247 -14.79 29.11 0.69
CA THR A 247 -13.84 30.25 0.70
C THR A 247 -14.57 31.59 0.54
N GLU A 248 -15.72 31.59 -0.14
CA GLU A 248 -16.59 32.76 -0.32
C GLU A 248 -17.39 33.11 0.96
N ASP A 249 -17.64 32.15 1.84
CA ASP A 249 -18.28 32.39 3.14
C ASP A 249 -17.28 32.87 4.20
N MET A 250 -16.01 32.45 4.12
CA MET A 250 -14.92 33.00 4.92
C MET A 250 -14.65 34.48 4.61
N LYS A 251 -14.82 34.92 3.35
CA LYS A 251 -14.77 36.34 2.95
C LYS A 251 -15.88 37.19 3.57
N LYS A 252 -16.96 36.59 4.10
CA LYS A 252 -18.11 37.30 4.68
C LYS A 252 -18.01 37.48 6.20
N ILE A 253 -16.97 36.93 6.85
CA ILE A 253 -16.77 37.10 8.28
C ILE A 253 -16.37 38.56 8.55
N LYS A 254 -17.34 39.37 8.95
CA LYS A 254 -17.11 40.74 9.40
C LYS A 254 -16.78 40.75 10.90
N ILE A 255 -15.61 41.28 11.24
CA ILE A 255 -15.29 41.63 12.64
C ILE A 255 -16.00 42.96 12.92
N VAL A 256 -16.99 42.92 13.80
CA VAL A 256 -17.75 44.09 14.24
C VAL A 256 -17.60 44.26 15.75
N ASP A 257 -17.67 45.49 16.24
CA ASP A 257 -17.77 45.79 17.66
C ASP A 257 -19.14 45.36 18.23
N TYR A 258 -19.36 45.56 19.54
CA TYR A 258 -20.62 45.23 20.21
C TYR A 258 -21.83 46.05 19.69
N MET A 259 -21.59 47.10 18.89
CA MET A 259 -22.61 47.91 18.21
C MET A 259 -22.79 47.53 16.73
N GLY A 260 -22.06 46.54 16.20
CA GLY A 260 -22.18 46.08 14.82
C GLY A 260 -21.36 46.88 13.79
N GLN A 261 -20.39 47.70 14.22
CA GLN A 261 -19.53 48.50 13.34
C GLN A 261 -18.15 47.87 13.14
N VAL A 262 -17.58 47.97 11.93
CA VAL A 262 -16.22 47.49 11.62
C VAL A 262 -15.20 48.51 12.15
N PRO A 263 -14.34 48.15 13.11
CA PRO A 263 -13.41 49.13 13.69
C PRO A 263 -12.29 49.49 12.70
N GLU A 264 -12.15 50.77 12.34
CA GLU A 264 -11.00 51.26 11.59
C GLU A 264 -9.73 51.27 12.47
N ASN A 265 -8.60 50.80 11.95
CA ASN A 265 -7.29 50.78 12.62
C ASN A 265 -7.21 49.92 13.90
N ALA A 266 -8.05 48.90 14.06
CA ALA A 266 -7.91 47.96 15.17
C ALA A 266 -6.67 47.06 15.01
N GLU A 267 -5.89 46.95 16.08
CA GLU A 267 -4.81 45.97 16.23
C GLU A 267 -5.38 44.70 16.88
N PHE A 268 -5.15 43.52 16.29
CA PHE A 268 -5.54 42.24 16.91
C PHE A 268 -4.37 41.27 17.04
N MET A 269 -4.45 40.40 18.05
CA MET A 269 -3.52 39.28 18.26
C MET A 269 -4.13 38.00 17.71
N ALA A 270 -3.38 37.29 16.86
CA ALA A 270 -3.75 35.98 16.35
C ALA A 270 -2.72 34.93 16.77
N TRP A 271 -3.18 33.70 17.03
CA TRP A 271 -2.33 32.59 17.44
C TRP A 271 -1.92 31.76 16.23
N LYS A 272 -0.62 31.42 16.10
CA LYS A 272 -0.13 30.47 15.10
C LYS A 272 -0.33 29.04 15.62
N CYS A 273 -0.95 28.17 14.84
CA CYS A 273 -1.12 26.75 15.19
C CYS A 273 -0.06 25.92 14.45
N THR A 274 0.66 25.05 15.16
CA THR A 274 1.60 24.08 14.56
C THR A 274 0.91 22.76 14.22
N HIS A 275 1.58 21.94 13.40
CA HIS A 275 1.14 20.63 12.89
C HIS A 275 0.59 19.66 13.96
N ASP A 276 1.01 19.79 15.23
CA ASP A 276 0.58 18.96 16.36
C ASP A 276 -0.55 19.58 17.20
N GLY A 277 -1.22 20.64 16.69
CA GLY A 277 -2.31 21.33 17.39
C GLY A 277 -1.85 22.27 18.51
N LYS A 278 -0.55 22.56 18.61
CA LYS A 278 -0.05 23.53 19.60
C LYS A 278 -0.19 24.96 19.11
N LEU A 279 -0.68 25.81 20.00
CA LEU A 279 -0.70 27.26 19.82
C LEU A 279 0.69 27.82 20.20
N VAL A 280 1.32 28.56 19.29
CA VAL A 280 2.58 29.27 19.54
C VAL A 280 2.26 30.72 19.92
N ASN A 281 2.97 31.24 20.92
CA ASN A 281 2.76 32.55 21.55
C ASN A 281 2.80 33.72 20.53
N PRO A 282 1.96 34.77 20.65
CA PRO A 282 1.87 35.85 19.68
C PRO A 282 2.91 36.94 20.00
N GLY A 283 3.85 37.16 19.09
CA GLY A 283 4.78 38.29 19.17
C GLY A 283 4.34 39.52 18.39
N GLU A 284 3.33 39.41 17.51
CA GLU A 284 3.06 40.43 16.49
C GLU A 284 1.59 40.90 16.52
N PHE A 285 1.44 42.23 16.47
CA PHE A 285 0.15 42.91 16.34
C PHE A 285 -0.15 43.11 14.85
N TYR A 286 -1.32 42.65 14.39
CA TYR A 286 -1.78 42.90 13.02
C TYR A 286 -2.62 44.17 12.96
N THR A 287 -2.27 45.12 12.09
CA THR A 287 -3.06 46.35 11.86
C THR A 287 -3.96 46.18 10.66
N ILE A 288 -5.27 46.40 10.81
CA ILE A 288 -6.20 46.46 9.68
C ILE A 288 -5.95 47.75 8.89
N LEU A 289 -5.37 47.63 7.69
CA LEU A 289 -5.31 48.75 6.74
C LEU A 289 -6.68 48.92 6.08
N ALA A 290 -7.20 50.15 6.08
CA ALA A 290 -8.52 50.47 5.53
C ALA A 290 -8.71 49.93 4.09
N GLY A 291 -9.76 49.13 3.89
CA GLY A 291 -10.20 48.68 2.56
C GLY A 291 -9.60 47.36 2.03
N LYS A 292 -8.94 46.53 2.85
CA LYS A 292 -8.48 45.18 2.44
C LYS A 292 -9.14 44.06 3.25
N ASP A 293 -9.67 43.05 2.57
CA ASP A 293 -10.18 41.83 3.19
C ASP A 293 -9.02 41.04 3.83
N ILE A 294 -9.18 40.61 5.09
CA ILE A 294 -8.23 39.75 5.79
C ILE A 294 -8.80 38.33 5.79
N ALA A 295 -8.12 37.40 5.12
CA ALA A 295 -8.42 35.97 5.22
C ALA A 295 -7.43 35.32 6.19
N PHE A 296 -7.92 34.80 7.32
CA PHE A 296 -7.14 33.88 8.15
C PHE A 296 -7.11 32.51 7.44
N VAL A 297 -5.96 32.17 6.86
CA VAL A 297 -5.73 30.83 6.31
C VAL A 297 -4.97 30.02 7.35
N PRO A 298 -5.54 28.94 7.93
CA PRO A 298 -4.80 28.03 8.78
C PRO A 298 -3.64 27.43 7.97
N ILE A 299 -2.41 27.56 8.48
CA ILE A 299 -1.20 27.04 7.84
C ILE A 299 -1.09 25.55 8.17
N PHE A 300 -1.66 24.70 7.32
CA PHE A 300 -1.34 23.27 7.27
C PHE A 300 -0.39 23.02 6.11
N LYS A 301 0.44 21.97 6.18
CA LYS A 301 1.16 21.46 5.01
C LYS A 301 0.12 20.84 4.07
N TYR A 302 -0.46 21.66 3.19
CA TYR A 302 -1.42 21.20 2.19
C TYR A 302 -0.67 20.48 1.07
N THR A 303 -1.17 19.32 0.66
CA THR A 303 -0.98 18.86 -0.72
C THR A 303 -1.97 19.59 -1.61
N TYR A 304 -1.46 20.26 -2.63
CA TYR A 304 -2.26 21.05 -3.57
C TYR A 304 -2.57 20.20 -4.81
N ASP A 305 -3.86 20.09 -5.14
CA ASP A 305 -4.28 19.68 -6.47
C ASP A 305 -4.25 20.91 -7.39
N PHE A 306 -3.38 20.86 -8.39
CA PHE A 306 -3.23 21.91 -9.40
C PHE A 306 -4.10 21.68 -10.64
N SER A 307 -4.90 20.61 -10.67
CA SER A 307 -5.80 20.34 -11.78
C SER A 307 -6.85 21.46 -11.92
N GLY A 308 -7.15 21.86 -13.16
CA GLY A 308 -8.23 22.81 -13.44
C GLY A 308 -7.91 24.30 -13.27
N VAL A 309 -6.64 24.69 -13.05
CA VAL A 309 -6.24 26.11 -13.06
C VAL A 309 -6.52 26.72 -14.45
N SER A 310 -7.50 27.62 -14.53
CA SER A 310 -8.00 28.18 -15.80
C SER A 310 -7.46 29.57 -16.17
N SER A 311 -6.82 30.27 -15.23
CA SER A 311 -6.28 31.62 -15.42
C SER A 311 -4.86 31.65 -15.98
N ALA A 312 -4.50 32.68 -16.75
CA ALA A 312 -3.08 32.93 -17.07
C ALA A 312 -2.26 33.09 -15.78
N TYR A 313 -1.06 32.51 -15.74
CA TYR A 313 -0.18 32.55 -14.55
C TYR A 313 1.14 33.29 -14.81
N ILE A 314 1.39 33.70 -16.05
CA ILE A 314 2.59 34.46 -16.43
C ILE A 314 2.30 35.45 -17.55
N ASN A 315 2.97 36.60 -17.50
CA ASN A 315 2.94 37.65 -18.54
C ASN A 315 4.32 37.80 -19.21
N GLY A 316 4.32 38.43 -20.39
CA GLY A 316 5.55 38.93 -21.01
C GLY A 316 5.99 40.27 -20.43
N TYR A 317 7.06 40.82 -20.98
CA TYR A 317 7.63 42.10 -20.57
C TYR A 317 6.92 43.27 -21.26
N GLU A 318 7.07 44.48 -20.71
CA GLU A 318 6.45 45.70 -21.22
C GLU A 318 6.86 46.04 -22.66
N ASP A 319 8.01 45.55 -23.11
CA ASP A 319 8.54 45.71 -24.47
C ASP A 319 7.89 44.76 -25.50
N GLY A 320 6.91 43.96 -25.10
CA GLY A 320 6.21 43.01 -25.97
C GLY A 320 6.97 41.70 -26.20
N THR A 321 8.05 41.44 -25.46
CA THR A 321 8.80 40.17 -25.53
C THR A 321 8.38 39.19 -24.42
N PHE A 322 8.55 37.89 -24.65
CA PHE A 322 8.43 36.86 -23.61
C PHE A 322 9.79 36.46 -23.02
N ARG A 323 10.85 36.59 -23.81
CA ARG A 323 12.25 36.20 -23.53
C ARG A 323 12.39 34.72 -23.19
N PRO A 324 11.99 33.81 -24.10
CA PRO A 324 11.88 32.38 -23.81
C PRO A 324 13.19 31.72 -23.36
N GLN A 325 14.33 32.25 -23.80
CA GLN A 325 15.67 31.73 -23.50
C GLN A 325 16.33 32.37 -22.28
N ASN A 326 15.71 33.36 -21.65
CA ASN A 326 16.24 33.92 -20.41
C ASN A 326 16.06 32.92 -19.27
N ASN A 327 17.07 32.83 -18.40
CA ASN A 327 16.96 32.07 -17.17
C ASN A 327 15.97 32.74 -16.21
N VAL A 328 15.19 31.92 -15.51
CA VAL A 328 14.25 32.38 -14.47
C VAL A 328 15.01 32.59 -13.17
N THR A 329 14.79 33.72 -12.50
CA THR A 329 15.31 33.98 -11.15
C THR A 329 14.51 33.26 -10.06
N ARG A 330 15.09 33.03 -8.88
CA ARG A 330 14.36 32.48 -7.72
C ARG A 330 13.08 33.26 -7.39
N ALA A 331 13.13 34.59 -7.46
CA ALA A 331 11.96 35.44 -7.25
C ALA A 331 10.87 35.23 -8.31
N GLU A 332 11.23 35.15 -9.59
CA GLU A 332 10.28 34.89 -10.68
C GLU A 332 9.65 33.51 -10.56
N ALA A 333 10.43 32.47 -10.24
CA ALA A 333 9.92 31.12 -10.02
C ALA A 333 8.91 31.08 -8.85
N CYS A 334 9.25 31.72 -7.73
CA CYS A 334 8.34 31.82 -6.59
C CYS A 334 7.07 32.56 -6.96
N LYS A 335 7.17 33.65 -7.74
CA LYS A 335 5.98 34.41 -8.18
C LYS A 335 5.06 33.57 -9.05
N ILE A 336 5.62 32.77 -9.98
CA ILE A 336 4.86 31.88 -10.84
C ILE A 336 4.12 30.84 -10.00
N ILE A 337 4.81 30.11 -9.12
CA ILE A 337 4.18 29.04 -8.33
C ILE A 337 3.19 29.59 -7.31
N ALA A 338 3.52 30.70 -6.63
CA ALA A 338 2.61 31.34 -5.68
C ALA A 338 1.32 31.83 -6.37
N SER A 339 1.37 32.22 -7.65
CA SER A 339 0.15 32.59 -8.39
C SER A 339 -0.82 31.43 -8.60
N LEU A 340 -0.35 30.18 -8.52
CA LEU A 340 -1.18 28.99 -8.67
C LEU A 340 -1.92 28.64 -7.37
N ILE A 341 -1.26 28.78 -6.22
CA ILE A 341 -1.84 28.41 -4.91
C ILE A 341 -2.43 29.59 -4.13
N ASN A 342 -1.99 30.81 -4.43
CA ASN A 342 -2.49 32.06 -3.85
C ASN A 342 -2.77 33.09 -4.97
N PRO A 343 -3.70 32.80 -5.90
CA PRO A 343 -4.00 33.67 -7.04
C PRO A 343 -4.52 35.05 -6.62
N GLN A 344 -5.11 35.15 -5.43
CA GLN A 344 -5.64 36.40 -4.86
C GLN A 344 -4.55 37.30 -4.25
N GLY A 345 -3.32 36.78 -4.10
CA GLY A 345 -2.20 37.53 -3.54
C GLY A 345 -2.39 37.90 -2.06
N LEU A 346 -3.08 37.04 -1.31
CA LEU A 346 -3.30 37.22 0.13
C LEU A 346 -1.97 37.33 0.87
N PHE A 347 -1.92 38.19 1.88
CA PHE A 347 -0.74 38.35 2.72
C PHE A 347 -0.58 37.12 3.62
N MET A 348 0.60 36.49 3.59
CA MET A 348 0.86 35.21 4.27
C MET A 348 1.79 35.35 5.49
N GLY A 349 1.99 36.57 6.00
CA GLY A 349 2.86 36.83 7.15
C GLY A 349 4.29 37.17 6.75
N ASP A 350 5.17 37.15 7.74
CA ASP A 350 6.60 37.43 7.59
C ASP A 350 7.42 36.23 7.13
N THR A 351 8.69 36.51 6.78
CA THR A 351 9.66 35.58 6.21
C THR A 351 10.90 35.48 7.09
N ALA A 352 11.52 34.30 7.17
CA ALA A 352 12.79 34.11 7.88
C ALA A 352 14.01 34.57 7.06
N PHE A 353 13.85 34.83 5.76
CA PHE A 353 14.93 35.32 4.89
C PHE A 353 15.26 36.80 5.17
N SER A 354 16.51 37.07 5.54
CA SER A 354 16.92 38.41 5.98
C SER A 354 17.06 39.43 4.83
N ASP A 355 17.21 38.96 3.60
CA ASP A 355 17.30 39.75 2.36
C ASP A 355 15.94 39.91 1.64
N VAL A 356 14.84 39.52 2.30
CA VAL A 356 13.47 39.66 1.79
C VAL A 356 12.70 40.60 2.71
N THR A 357 12.32 41.76 2.16
CA THR A 357 11.62 42.83 2.87
C THR A 357 10.26 43.12 2.22
N SER A 358 9.32 43.69 2.97
CA SER A 358 7.97 44.02 2.46
C SER A 358 7.95 44.98 1.27
N ALA A 359 9.06 45.66 0.99
CA ALA A 359 9.24 46.50 -0.20
C ALA A 359 9.56 45.71 -1.47
N ASN A 360 9.97 44.44 -1.37
CA ASN A 360 10.31 43.63 -2.54
C ASN A 360 9.03 43.15 -3.26
N TRP A 361 9.00 43.26 -4.60
CA TRP A 361 7.85 42.85 -5.42
C TRP A 361 7.50 41.35 -5.29
N TYR A 362 8.46 40.54 -4.88
CA TYR A 362 8.32 39.09 -4.66
C TYR A 362 8.01 38.72 -3.20
N TYR A 363 7.91 39.67 -2.27
CA TYR A 363 7.74 39.40 -0.84
C TYR A 363 6.56 38.46 -0.55
N ASN A 364 5.37 38.77 -1.08
CA ASN A 364 4.18 37.91 -0.88
C ASN A 364 4.34 36.50 -1.47
N ALA A 365 5.11 36.36 -2.57
CA ALA A 365 5.32 35.06 -3.19
C ALA A 365 6.25 34.18 -2.36
N VAL A 366 7.34 34.76 -1.83
CA VAL A 366 8.28 34.08 -0.94
C VAL A 366 7.58 33.65 0.34
N THR A 367 6.88 34.56 1.01
CA THR A 367 6.16 34.24 2.25
C THR A 367 5.06 33.19 2.03
N THR A 368 4.38 33.21 0.88
CA THR A 368 3.40 32.16 0.53
C THR A 368 4.05 30.78 0.48
N LEU A 369 5.16 30.63 -0.25
CA LEU A 369 5.80 29.32 -0.45
C LEU A 369 6.59 28.86 0.78
N GLU A 370 7.18 29.78 1.54
CA GLU A 370 7.82 29.48 2.82
C GLU A 370 6.79 28.95 3.83
N ASN A 371 5.64 29.62 3.98
CA ASN A 371 4.60 29.16 4.89
C ASN A 371 3.90 27.88 4.39
N ALA A 372 3.90 27.61 3.09
CA ALA A 372 3.48 26.31 2.55
C ALA A 372 4.52 25.18 2.81
N GLY A 373 5.69 25.50 3.36
CA GLY A 373 6.78 24.55 3.59
C GLY A 373 7.54 24.15 2.33
N ALA A 374 7.39 24.91 1.24
CA ALA A 374 8.00 24.63 -0.06
C ALA A 374 9.35 25.31 -0.27
N LEU A 375 9.71 26.29 0.58
CA LEU A 375 11.05 26.88 0.61
C LEU A 375 11.80 26.34 1.84
N THR A 376 12.90 25.64 1.60
CA THR A 376 13.88 25.33 2.65
C THR A 376 14.91 26.45 2.73
N ILE A 377 15.38 26.76 3.93
CA ILE A 377 16.26 27.91 4.18
C ILE A 377 17.60 27.70 3.46
N TRP A 378 17.85 28.52 2.44
CA TRP A 378 19.13 28.61 1.74
C TRP A 378 20.12 29.46 2.55
N ASN A 379 20.75 28.89 3.57
CA ASN A 379 21.82 29.55 4.35
C ASN A 379 21.48 30.99 4.87
N GLY A 380 20.21 31.27 5.18
CA GLY A 380 19.75 32.54 5.76
C GLY A 380 19.38 33.66 4.77
N ASN A 381 19.70 33.52 3.48
CA ASN A 381 19.33 34.48 2.42
C ASN A 381 18.61 33.79 1.27
N PHE A 382 17.61 34.45 0.69
CA PHE A 382 16.83 33.96 -0.44
C PHE A 382 17.57 34.12 -1.78
N GLU A 383 18.37 35.19 -1.93
CA GLU A 383 19.10 35.57 -3.14
C GLU A 383 18.18 35.68 -4.37
N ALA A 384 17.19 36.55 -4.27
CA ALA A 384 16.08 36.71 -5.22
C ALA A 384 16.46 36.77 -6.70
N GLN A 385 17.61 37.37 -7.04
CA GLN A 385 18.05 37.62 -8.41
C GLN A 385 18.89 36.49 -9.01
N THR A 386 19.26 35.50 -8.21
CA THR A 386 20.02 34.33 -8.69
C THR A 386 19.13 33.49 -9.61
N PRO A 387 19.62 33.09 -10.80
CA PRO A 387 18.93 32.09 -11.63
C PRO A 387 18.62 30.83 -10.83
N ILE A 388 17.38 30.38 -10.87
CA ILE A 388 16.97 29.16 -10.18
C ILE A 388 17.50 27.94 -10.93
N LYS A 389 18.01 26.97 -10.17
CA LYS A 389 18.45 25.68 -10.71
C LYS A 389 17.27 24.77 -11.00
N ARG A 390 17.46 23.82 -11.92
CA ARG A 390 16.43 22.83 -12.29
C ARG A 390 15.97 22.01 -11.08
N HIS A 391 16.89 21.56 -10.23
CA HIS A 391 16.50 20.79 -9.03
C HIS A 391 15.70 21.66 -8.03
N GLU A 392 16.07 22.92 -7.82
CA GLU A 392 15.39 23.82 -6.87
C GLU A 392 13.93 24.04 -7.26
N LEU A 393 13.65 24.25 -8.55
CA LEU A 393 12.28 24.39 -9.04
C LEU A 393 11.44 23.14 -8.73
N VAL A 394 12.01 21.95 -8.96
CA VAL A 394 11.30 20.68 -8.76
C VAL A 394 11.12 20.37 -7.27
N GLU A 395 12.07 20.75 -6.41
CA GLU A 395 11.92 20.64 -4.94
C GLU A 395 10.75 21.46 -4.42
N ILE A 396 10.59 22.70 -4.92
CA ILE A 396 9.44 23.56 -4.56
C ILE A 396 8.14 22.90 -5.00
N ILE A 397 8.08 22.38 -6.23
CA ILE A 397 6.89 21.69 -6.74
C ILE A 397 6.59 20.46 -5.89
N TYR A 398 7.59 19.59 -5.68
CA TYR A 398 7.47 18.35 -4.92
C TYR A 398 6.89 18.57 -3.52
N ALA A 399 7.39 19.58 -2.80
CA ALA A 399 6.90 19.93 -1.48
C ALA A 399 5.41 20.32 -1.43
N LEU A 400 4.84 20.78 -2.55
CA LEU A 400 3.44 21.17 -2.68
C LEU A 400 2.52 20.04 -3.15
N VAL A 401 3.05 18.98 -3.78
CA VAL A 401 2.22 17.98 -4.52
C VAL A 401 2.35 16.54 -4.05
N ASP A 402 3.37 16.21 -3.25
CA ASP A 402 3.57 14.84 -2.78
C ASP A 402 2.73 14.57 -1.53
N ASP A 403 1.72 13.72 -1.67
CA ASP A 403 0.89 13.20 -0.58
C ASP A 403 1.33 11.79 -0.13
N GLY A 404 2.37 11.22 -0.77
CA GLY A 404 2.79 9.83 -0.56
C GLY A 404 1.80 8.78 -1.12
N GLY A 405 0.77 9.20 -1.86
CA GLY A 405 -0.32 8.35 -2.37
C GLY A 405 -0.18 7.92 -3.82
N LYS A 406 0.75 8.50 -4.59
CA LYS A 406 0.91 8.24 -6.04
C LYS A 406 1.94 7.16 -6.34
N SER A 407 1.71 6.40 -7.41
CA SER A 407 2.70 5.45 -7.90
C SER A 407 3.81 6.16 -8.67
N LEU A 408 5.07 5.88 -8.33
CA LEU A 408 6.24 6.53 -8.94
C LEU A 408 6.90 5.59 -9.95
N LYS A 409 6.89 5.98 -11.22
CA LYS A 409 7.72 5.35 -12.24
C LYS A 409 9.17 5.80 -12.07
N ILE A 410 10.05 4.88 -11.68
CA ILE A 410 11.47 5.20 -11.41
C ILE A 410 12.28 5.01 -12.69
N PHE A 411 13.18 5.94 -12.95
CA PHE A 411 14.18 5.85 -14.02
C PHE A 411 15.59 6.06 -13.48
N THR A 412 16.59 5.55 -14.19
CA THR A 412 17.99 5.89 -13.94
C THR A 412 18.37 7.18 -14.65
N LEU A 413 18.89 8.15 -13.90
CA LEU A 413 19.50 9.38 -14.40
C LEU A 413 20.99 9.34 -14.05
N ASN A 414 21.86 9.50 -15.05
CA ASN A 414 23.30 9.27 -14.92
C ASN A 414 24.02 10.29 -14.01
N ASP A 415 23.38 11.43 -13.74
CA ASP A 415 23.94 12.58 -13.02
C ASP A 415 23.16 12.93 -11.75
N ILE A 416 22.36 12.00 -11.23
CA ILE A 416 21.65 12.13 -9.97
C ILE A 416 22.07 10.98 -9.06
N ASP A 417 22.71 11.31 -7.93
CA ASP A 417 23.05 10.36 -6.88
C ASP A 417 21.88 10.22 -5.90
N LYS A 418 21.64 9.00 -5.40
CA LYS A 418 20.59 8.73 -4.41
C LYS A 418 20.75 9.49 -3.09
N ASN A 419 21.96 9.95 -2.79
CA ASN A 419 22.26 10.73 -1.60
C ASN A 419 22.10 12.24 -1.85
N ASP A 420 21.78 12.66 -3.07
CA ASP A 420 21.47 14.05 -3.36
C ASP A 420 20.19 14.46 -2.63
N ARG A 421 20.22 15.63 -1.98
CA ARG A 421 19.07 16.15 -1.21
C ARG A 421 17.79 16.29 -2.03
N PHE A 422 17.92 16.46 -3.34
CA PHE A 422 16.84 16.68 -4.28
C PHE A 422 16.41 15.41 -5.01
N PHE A 423 17.01 14.25 -4.69
CA PHE A 423 16.73 12.98 -5.38
C PHE A 423 15.23 12.69 -5.45
N ASP A 424 14.54 12.76 -4.32
CA ASP A 424 13.11 12.47 -4.22
C ASP A 424 12.25 13.38 -5.11
N ALA A 425 12.55 14.68 -5.08
CA ALA A 425 11.84 15.66 -5.89
C ALA A 425 12.05 15.42 -7.39
N VAL A 426 13.31 15.20 -7.81
CA VAL A 426 13.66 14.93 -9.20
C VAL A 426 12.97 13.66 -9.70
N ILE A 427 13.06 12.56 -8.93
CA ILE A 427 12.41 11.31 -9.28
C ILE A 427 10.90 11.48 -9.36
N TYR A 428 10.26 12.15 -8.40
CA TYR A 428 8.82 12.44 -8.47
C TYR A 428 8.44 13.23 -9.72
N GLY A 429 9.18 14.32 -10.00
CA GLY A 429 8.91 15.20 -11.13
C GLY A 429 9.04 14.48 -12.47
N VAL A 430 10.05 13.63 -12.62
CA VAL A 430 10.27 12.82 -13.83
C VAL A 430 9.26 11.67 -13.92
N ALA A 431 8.99 10.99 -12.82
CA ALA A 431 8.03 9.88 -12.73
C ALA A 431 6.62 10.29 -13.16
N ASN A 432 6.20 11.50 -12.78
CA ASN A 432 4.88 12.05 -13.08
C ASN A 432 4.84 12.85 -14.39
N GLY A 433 5.94 12.91 -15.14
CA GLY A 433 6.02 13.65 -16.40
C GLY A 433 5.89 15.17 -16.24
N ILE A 434 6.09 15.70 -15.03
CA ILE A 434 6.09 17.14 -14.74
C ILE A 434 7.31 17.79 -15.40
N ILE A 435 8.47 17.15 -15.27
CA ILE A 435 9.72 17.54 -15.92
C ILE A 435 10.35 16.31 -16.58
N THR A 436 11.11 16.52 -17.64
CA THR A 436 11.82 15.44 -18.34
C THR A 436 13.33 15.60 -18.17
N GLY A 437 14.05 14.48 -18.10
CA GLY A 437 15.48 14.45 -18.36
C GLY A 437 15.79 14.69 -19.84
N TYR A 438 17.08 14.66 -20.18
CA TYR A 438 17.60 14.78 -21.53
C TYR A 438 17.80 13.40 -22.17
N GLU A 439 17.95 13.37 -23.50
CA GLU A 439 18.13 12.12 -24.26
C GLU A 439 19.38 11.33 -23.86
N ASP A 440 20.39 12.01 -23.30
CA ASP A 440 21.63 11.43 -22.78
C ASP A 440 21.49 10.80 -21.37
N LYS A 441 20.25 10.63 -20.89
CA LYS A 441 19.88 10.14 -19.55
C LYS A 441 20.38 11.03 -18.41
N THR A 442 20.60 12.32 -18.65
CA THR A 442 20.91 13.30 -17.59
C THR A 442 19.70 14.14 -17.20
N PHE A 443 19.68 14.69 -16.00
CA PHE A 443 18.71 15.68 -15.54
C PHE A 443 19.26 17.10 -15.50
N ARG A 444 20.58 17.23 -15.34
CA ARG A 444 21.38 18.44 -15.20
C ARG A 444 20.92 19.28 -14.02
N PRO A 445 21.01 18.76 -12.77
CA PRO A 445 20.39 19.39 -11.61
C PRO A 445 20.87 20.82 -11.40
N GLU A 446 22.18 21.04 -11.53
CA GLU A 446 22.85 22.33 -11.35
C GLU A 446 22.65 23.32 -12.53
N GLY A 447 22.03 22.87 -13.62
CA GLY A 447 21.72 23.72 -14.75
C GLY A 447 20.63 24.74 -14.40
N ASN A 448 20.78 25.97 -14.88
CA ASN A 448 19.71 26.97 -14.80
C ASN A 448 18.55 26.57 -15.71
N ILE A 449 17.34 26.97 -15.35
CA ILE A 449 16.15 26.70 -16.17
C ILE A 449 15.66 27.97 -16.88
N THR A 450 15.35 27.85 -18.17
CA THR A 450 14.83 28.94 -18.98
C THR A 450 13.35 29.22 -18.71
N ARG A 451 12.87 30.40 -19.12
CA ARG A 451 11.44 30.76 -19.07
C ARG A 451 10.57 29.79 -19.86
N ALA A 452 11.03 29.38 -21.05
CA ALA A 452 10.32 28.41 -21.90
C ALA A 452 10.21 27.02 -21.26
N GLU A 453 11.29 26.52 -20.65
CA GLU A 453 11.26 25.25 -19.92
C GLU A 453 10.37 25.34 -18.67
N THR A 454 10.46 26.45 -17.92
CA THR A 454 9.66 26.66 -16.72
C THR A 454 8.17 26.61 -17.01
N VAL A 455 7.68 27.32 -18.04
CA VAL A 455 6.25 27.27 -18.38
C VAL A 455 5.82 25.89 -18.89
N THR A 456 6.72 25.15 -19.53
CA THR A 456 6.45 23.77 -19.95
C THR A 456 6.25 22.86 -18.74
N VAL A 457 7.09 22.98 -17.72
CA VAL A 457 6.97 22.24 -16.45
C VAL A 457 5.67 22.59 -15.73
N ILE A 458 5.33 23.89 -15.63
CA ILE A 458 4.10 24.33 -14.96
C ILE A 458 2.85 23.89 -15.72
N ASN A 459 2.81 23.99 -17.05
CA ASN A 459 1.68 23.49 -17.84
C ASN A 459 1.47 21.99 -17.66
N ARG A 460 2.54 21.20 -17.59
CA ARG A 460 2.47 19.75 -17.30
C ARG A 460 1.94 19.49 -15.89
N LEU A 461 2.42 20.22 -14.89
CA LEU A 461 1.96 20.14 -13.50
C LEU A 461 0.45 20.38 -13.37
N ILE A 462 -0.07 21.42 -14.05
CA ILE A 462 -1.49 21.82 -13.93
C ILE A 462 -2.39 21.19 -15.01
N GLY A 463 -1.81 20.34 -15.88
CA GLY A 463 -2.54 19.59 -16.91
C GLY A 463 -3.04 20.41 -18.11
N ARG A 464 -2.30 21.41 -18.60
CA ARG A 464 -2.64 22.16 -19.81
C ARG A 464 -2.10 21.51 -21.08
N ILE A 465 -2.96 21.35 -22.08
CA ILE A 465 -2.62 20.90 -23.42
C ILE A 465 -2.88 22.05 -24.39
N TYR A 466 -1.86 22.48 -25.13
CA TYR A 466 -2.02 23.50 -26.17
C TYR A 466 -2.88 22.97 -27.32
N ASN A 467 -3.87 23.75 -27.75
CA ASN A 467 -4.75 23.38 -28.86
C ASN A 467 -4.06 23.73 -30.18
N GLU A 468 -3.45 22.75 -30.85
CA GLU A 468 -2.73 22.98 -32.11
C GLU A 468 -3.60 23.56 -33.23
N ASN A 469 -4.91 23.35 -33.16
CA ASN A 469 -5.90 23.89 -34.11
C ASN A 469 -6.28 25.36 -33.86
N THR A 470 -5.74 26.01 -32.82
CA THR A 470 -6.05 27.41 -32.54
C THR A 470 -5.42 28.34 -33.58
N THR A 471 -6.18 29.36 -34.02
CA THR A 471 -5.68 30.41 -34.92
C THR A 471 -5.03 31.58 -34.16
N ALA A 472 -4.84 31.46 -32.85
CA ALA A 472 -4.27 32.50 -32.01
C ALA A 472 -2.80 32.79 -32.38
N THR A 473 -2.51 34.01 -32.82
CA THR A 473 -1.16 34.48 -33.06
C THR A 473 -0.49 34.90 -31.77
N SER A 474 0.84 34.73 -31.67
CA SER A 474 1.59 35.21 -30.50
C SER A 474 1.50 36.73 -30.37
N LYS A 475 1.14 37.21 -29.18
CA LYS A 475 1.27 38.63 -28.80
C LYS A 475 2.72 39.05 -28.51
N PHE A 476 3.62 38.07 -28.44
CA PHE A 476 5.05 38.28 -28.16
C PHE A 476 5.87 38.24 -29.44
N SER A 477 6.72 39.25 -29.64
CA SER A 477 7.51 39.43 -30.87
C SER A 477 8.64 38.42 -31.05
N ASP A 478 9.04 37.71 -29.99
CA ASP A 478 10.19 36.81 -29.92
C ASP A 478 9.82 35.32 -29.73
N VAL A 479 8.55 34.97 -29.92
CA VAL A 479 8.02 33.60 -29.70
C VAL A 479 7.66 32.90 -31.01
N GLU A 480 7.48 33.64 -32.10
CA GLU A 480 7.12 33.04 -33.39
C GLU A 480 8.26 32.15 -33.90
N GLY A 481 7.94 30.90 -34.28
CA GLY A 481 8.92 29.89 -34.66
C GLY A 481 9.69 29.22 -33.49
N HIS A 482 9.44 29.61 -32.24
CA HIS A 482 10.08 29.00 -31.08
C HIS A 482 9.44 27.65 -30.70
N TRP A 483 10.24 26.65 -30.31
CA TRP A 483 9.76 25.29 -29.96
C TRP A 483 8.68 25.31 -28.85
N ALA A 484 8.82 26.23 -27.91
CA ALA A 484 7.90 26.38 -26.78
C ALA A 484 6.70 27.28 -27.07
N LYS A 485 6.44 27.71 -28.32
CA LYS A 485 5.34 28.63 -28.67
C LYS A 485 4.02 28.19 -28.04
N GLY A 486 3.61 26.94 -28.25
CA GLY A 486 2.36 26.43 -27.69
C GLY A 486 2.29 26.49 -26.16
N GLN A 487 3.39 26.16 -25.48
CA GLN A 487 3.51 26.22 -24.03
C GLN A 487 3.43 27.65 -23.49
N ILE A 488 4.09 28.59 -24.18
CA ILE A 488 4.10 30.01 -23.82
C ILE A 488 2.70 30.62 -23.99
N LEU A 489 2.01 30.31 -25.10
CA LEU A 489 0.64 30.77 -25.31
C LEU A 489 -0.31 30.18 -24.27
N ALA A 490 -0.22 28.88 -23.98
CA ALA A 490 -1.04 28.24 -22.96
C ALA A 490 -0.82 28.80 -21.54
N SER A 491 0.39 29.29 -21.24
CA SER A 491 0.72 29.87 -19.93
C SER A 491 0.18 31.29 -19.71
N SER A 492 0.01 32.05 -20.81
CA SER A 492 -0.28 33.48 -20.81
C SER A 492 -1.70 33.83 -21.26
N ALA A 493 -2.56 32.81 -21.34
CA ALA A 493 -3.96 32.88 -21.75
C ALA A 493 -4.87 32.10 -20.78
N ALA A 494 -6.13 32.53 -20.69
CA ALA A 494 -7.15 31.82 -19.94
C ALA A 494 -7.77 30.68 -20.78
N ALA A 495 -8.37 29.69 -20.13
CA ALA A 495 -9.04 28.58 -20.82
C ALA A 495 -10.12 29.05 -21.81
N ALA A 496 -10.84 30.12 -21.44
CA ALA A 496 -11.90 30.73 -22.24
C ALA A 496 -11.41 31.28 -23.60
N ASP A 497 -10.10 31.51 -23.75
CA ASP A 497 -9.50 32.00 -25.00
C ASP A 497 -9.37 30.88 -26.06
N GLY A 498 -9.65 29.61 -25.71
CA GLY A 498 -9.60 28.47 -26.63
C GLY A 498 -8.18 28.07 -27.07
N ILE A 499 -7.14 28.64 -26.44
CA ILE A 499 -5.73 28.37 -26.75
C ILE A 499 -5.26 27.01 -26.22
N TRP A 500 -5.87 26.53 -25.13
CA TRP A 500 -5.51 25.28 -24.48
C TRP A 500 -6.74 24.58 -23.90
N THR A 501 -6.62 23.28 -23.62
CA THR A 501 -7.62 22.45 -22.95
C THR A 501 -7.02 21.75 -21.73
N ALA A 502 -7.85 21.45 -20.74
CA ALA A 502 -7.42 20.63 -19.61
C ALA A 502 -7.20 19.18 -20.09
N LYS A 503 -6.16 18.53 -19.59
CA LYS A 503 -5.93 17.09 -19.79
C LYS A 503 -7.12 16.34 -19.20
N GLY A 504 -7.89 15.66 -20.06
CA GLY A 504 -9.03 14.84 -19.64
C GLY A 504 -8.58 13.58 -18.88
N ALA A 505 -9.50 12.98 -18.11
CA ALA A 505 -9.28 11.71 -17.43
C ALA A 505 -9.24 10.50 -18.40
N GLU A 506 -9.60 10.70 -19.67
CA GLU A 506 -9.70 9.62 -20.64
C GLU A 506 -8.34 9.26 -21.26
N ALA A 507 -7.95 8.00 -21.00
CA ALA A 507 -6.84 7.24 -21.55
C ALA A 507 -5.51 8.00 -21.66
N GLU A 508 -4.82 8.14 -20.52
CA GLU A 508 -3.43 8.61 -20.48
C GLU A 508 -2.47 7.78 -21.36
N TYR A 509 -2.87 6.57 -21.75
CA TYR A 509 -2.13 5.62 -22.60
C TYR A 509 -3.01 5.14 -23.76
N VAL A 510 -2.39 4.73 -24.87
CA VAL A 510 -3.07 4.10 -26.01
C VAL A 510 -2.66 2.64 -26.09
N LEU A 511 -3.60 1.70 -25.94
CA LEU A 511 -3.31 0.29 -26.22
C LEU A 511 -3.51 0.03 -27.71
N THR A 512 -2.47 -0.44 -28.39
CA THR A 512 -2.55 -0.89 -29.77
C THR A 512 -2.71 -2.40 -29.82
N GLY A 513 -3.61 -2.88 -30.66
CA GLY A 513 -3.83 -4.32 -30.82
C GLY A 513 -4.66 -4.94 -29.69
N THR A 514 -5.08 -6.19 -29.89
CA THR A 514 -5.86 -6.93 -28.88
C THR A 514 -5.02 -7.93 -28.11
N ARG A 515 -3.82 -8.28 -28.60
CA ARG A 515 -2.95 -9.30 -28.00
C ARG A 515 -1.93 -8.68 -27.05
N ALA A 516 -1.55 -9.42 -26.01
CA ALA A 516 -0.51 -8.99 -25.07
C ALA A 516 0.85 -8.76 -25.78
N SER A 517 1.14 -9.54 -26.84
CA SER A 517 2.34 -9.37 -27.67
C SER A 517 2.41 -8.05 -28.43
N GLU A 518 1.29 -7.33 -28.56
CA GLU A 518 1.20 -6.01 -29.20
C GLU A 518 1.06 -4.92 -28.13
N ALA A 519 0.18 -5.15 -27.16
CA ALA A 519 -0.19 -4.15 -26.16
C ALA A 519 0.92 -3.91 -25.12
N ILE A 520 1.67 -4.94 -24.70
CA ILE A 520 2.73 -4.77 -23.69
C ILE A 520 3.90 -3.96 -24.25
N PRO A 521 4.47 -4.29 -25.44
CA PRO A 521 5.50 -3.45 -26.05
C PRO A 521 5.02 -2.02 -26.29
N ALA A 522 3.77 -1.82 -26.74
CA ALA A 522 3.22 -0.49 -26.96
C ALA A 522 3.11 0.33 -25.66
N LEU A 523 2.67 -0.29 -24.56
CA LEU A 523 2.63 0.37 -23.25
C LEU A 523 4.04 0.68 -22.74
N GLN A 524 4.99 -0.24 -22.92
CA GLN A 524 6.40 -0.07 -22.55
C GLN A 524 7.04 1.10 -23.31
N GLU A 525 6.81 1.23 -24.62
CA GLU A 525 7.33 2.33 -25.44
C GLU A 525 6.75 3.69 -25.02
N GLN A 526 5.46 3.72 -24.69
CA GLN A 526 4.78 4.92 -24.20
C GLN A 526 5.21 5.29 -22.77
N ALA A 527 5.69 4.32 -21.97
CA ALA A 527 5.99 4.49 -20.56
C ALA A 527 6.92 5.67 -20.27
N LYS A 528 7.79 6.08 -21.20
CA LYS A 528 8.61 7.31 -21.07
C LYS A 528 7.78 8.56 -20.74
N ASN A 529 6.55 8.65 -21.25
CA ASN A 529 5.65 9.81 -21.11
C ASN A 529 4.46 9.58 -20.16
N LEU A 530 4.34 8.39 -19.56
CA LEU A 530 3.20 8.00 -18.71
C LEU A 530 3.52 8.13 -17.22
N SER A 531 2.54 8.45 -16.38
CA SER A 531 2.69 8.35 -14.92
C SER A 531 2.71 6.88 -14.46
N GLY A 532 3.15 6.61 -13.23
CA GLY A 532 3.07 5.26 -12.66
C GLY A 532 1.62 4.73 -12.59
N ASP A 533 0.66 5.61 -12.28
CA ASP A 533 -0.76 5.27 -12.23
C ASP A 533 -1.35 5.00 -13.63
N ALA A 534 -0.92 5.76 -14.65
CA ALA A 534 -1.27 5.49 -16.05
C ALA A 534 -0.82 4.09 -16.47
N ILE A 535 0.42 3.72 -16.13
CA ILE A 535 0.98 2.40 -16.45
C ILE A 535 0.20 1.30 -15.74
N ARG A 536 -0.10 1.46 -14.45
CA ARG A 536 -0.93 0.51 -13.69
C ARG A 536 -2.31 0.30 -14.34
N ARG A 537 -2.99 1.39 -14.70
CA ARG A 537 -4.26 1.33 -15.43
C ARG A 537 -4.11 0.65 -16.80
N GLY A 538 -3.00 0.88 -17.49
CA GLY A 538 -2.67 0.19 -18.74
C GLY A 538 -2.52 -1.32 -18.56
N VAL A 539 -1.83 -1.75 -17.49
CA VAL A 539 -1.70 -3.16 -17.10
C VAL A 539 -3.08 -3.76 -16.79
N ASP A 540 -3.94 -3.03 -16.08
CA ASP A 540 -5.32 -3.46 -15.80
C ASP A 540 -6.12 -3.66 -17.10
N ALA A 541 -6.05 -2.70 -18.03
CA ALA A 541 -6.74 -2.80 -19.31
C ALA A 541 -6.20 -3.94 -20.20
N ILE A 542 -4.88 -4.17 -20.21
CA ILE A 542 -4.27 -5.34 -20.87
C ILE A 542 -4.80 -6.63 -20.26
N SER A 543 -4.83 -6.73 -18.92
CA SER A 543 -5.33 -7.92 -18.22
C SER A 543 -6.79 -8.21 -18.59
N GLU A 544 -7.66 -7.20 -18.57
CA GLU A 544 -9.06 -7.35 -18.96
C GLU A 544 -9.23 -7.75 -20.43
N GLN A 545 -8.40 -7.22 -21.32
CA GLN A 545 -8.42 -7.62 -22.73
C GLN A 545 -7.95 -9.08 -22.92
N MET A 546 -6.94 -9.52 -22.17
CA MET A 546 -6.50 -10.92 -22.19
C MET A 546 -7.61 -11.87 -21.72
N LYS A 547 -8.35 -11.52 -20.66
CA LYS A 547 -9.53 -12.29 -20.21
C LYS A 547 -10.55 -12.41 -21.35
N LYS A 548 -10.91 -11.29 -21.98
CA LYS A 548 -11.85 -11.26 -23.12
C LYS A 548 -11.40 -12.17 -24.25
N ASN A 549 -10.14 -12.08 -24.67
CA ASN A 549 -9.59 -12.90 -25.75
C ASN A 549 -9.67 -14.40 -25.45
N VAL A 550 -9.34 -14.80 -24.22
CA VAL A 550 -9.44 -16.20 -23.79
C VAL A 550 -10.90 -16.62 -23.84
N MET A 551 -11.81 -15.88 -23.21
CA MET A 551 -13.25 -16.22 -23.17
C MET A 551 -13.87 -16.31 -24.57
N SER A 552 -13.49 -15.42 -25.49
CA SER A 552 -14.06 -15.32 -26.84
C SER A 552 -13.42 -16.26 -27.89
N THR A 553 -12.50 -17.15 -27.50
CA THR A 553 -11.85 -18.05 -28.46
C THR A 553 -12.84 -19.05 -29.07
N GLY A 554 -12.82 -19.18 -30.41
CA GLY A 554 -13.67 -20.10 -31.18
C GLY A 554 -13.33 -21.58 -30.98
N ASN A 555 -14.16 -22.48 -31.49
CA ASN A 555 -14.05 -23.92 -31.24
C ASN A 555 -12.70 -24.51 -31.67
N THR A 556 -12.29 -25.60 -31.03
CA THR A 556 -10.96 -26.20 -31.24
C THR A 556 -10.71 -26.61 -32.69
N GLU A 557 -11.75 -27.05 -33.40
CA GLU A 557 -11.64 -27.41 -34.80
C GLU A 557 -11.26 -26.23 -35.70
N GLU A 558 -11.63 -24.99 -35.35
CA GLU A 558 -11.29 -23.79 -36.13
C GLU A 558 -9.77 -23.56 -36.22
N TYR A 559 -9.01 -24.04 -35.23
CA TYR A 559 -7.56 -23.84 -35.15
C TYR A 559 -6.75 -25.10 -35.41
N TYR A 560 -7.34 -26.29 -35.26
CA TYR A 560 -6.61 -27.56 -35.24
C TYR A 560 -7.23 -28.66 -36.11
N ALA A 561 -8.16 -28.34 -37.01
CA ALA A 561 -8.75 -29.33 -37.93
C ALA A 561 -7.70 -30.16 -38.69
N ASP A 562 -6.59 -29.55 -39.11
CA ASP A 562 -5.48 -30.21 -39.81
C ASP A 562 -4.74 -31.24 -38.96
N LYS A 563 -4.83 -31.13 -37.64
CA LYS A 563 -4.20 -32.05 -36.67
C LYS A 563 -5.14 -33.15 -36.18
N MET A 564 -6.45 -33.01 -36.43
CA MET A 564 -7.47 -34.01 -36.11
C MET A 564 -7.58 -35.05 -37.23
N THR A 565 -6.56 -35.91 -37.36
CA THR A 565 -6.49 -36.91 -38.43
C THR A 565 -7.17 -38.25 -38.11
N GLY A 566 -7.58 -38.44 -36.85
CA GLY A 566 -8.25 -39.63 -36.33
C GLY A 566 -9.74 -39.43 -36.06
N GLN A 567 -10.29 -40.24 -35.15
CA GLN A 567 -11.69 -40.17 -34.74
C GLN A 567 -11.92 -38.95 -33.83
N LYS A 568 -13.03 -38.25 -34.08
CA LYS A 568 -13.55 -37.24 -33.15
C LYS A 568 -14.53 -37.90 -32.18
N TRP A 569 -14.30 -37.72 -30.90
CA TRP A 569 -15.11 -38.23 -29.80
C TRP A 569 -15.82 -37.06 -29.13
N TYR A 570 -17.14 -37.11 -29.07
CA TYR A 570 -17.98 -36.02 -28.61
C TYR A 570 -18.56 -36.33 -27.22
N VAL A 571 -18.49 -35.35 -26.34
CA VAL A 571 -19.07 -35.40 -24.99
C VAL A 571 -19.99 -34.20 -24.80
N SER A 572 -21.22 -34.42 -24.32
CA SER A 572 -22.22 -33.38 -24.11
C SER A 572 -23.02 -33.67 -22.85
N GLU A 573 -22.98 -32.77 -21.87
CA GLU A 573 -23.77 -32.90 -20.65
C GLU A 573 -25.28 -32.82 -20.95
N LYS A 574 -25.65 -31.87 -21.81
CA LYS A 574 -27.04 -31.52 -22.13
C LYS A 574 -27.70 -32.51 -23.09
N ASN A 575 -27.01 -32.88 -24.16
CA ASN A 575 -27.52 -33.64 -25.29
C ASN A 575 -26.98 -35.08 -25.34
N GLY A 576 -26.02 -35.43 -24.49
CA GLY A 576 -25.40 -36.76 -24.48
C GLY A 576 -26.19 -37.83 -23.74
N ASN A 577 -25.85 -39.07 -24.09
CA ASN A 577 -26.29 -40.28 -23.40
C ASN A 577 -25.09 -41.23 -23.32
N ASP A 578 -24.82 -41.79 -22.15
CA ASP A 578 -23.68 -42.69 -21.96
C ASP A 578 -23.81 -44.01 -22.74
N GLU A 579 -25.00 -44.36 -23.22
CA GLU A 579 -25.23 -45.49 -24.14
C GLU A 579 -24.91 -45.17 -25.60
N ASN A 580 -24.65 -43.91 -25.95
CA ASN A 580 -24.18 -43.55 -27.28
C ASN A 580 -22.77 -44.07 -27.56
N ASP A 581 -22.36 -44.06 -28.83
CA ASP A 581 -21.01 -44.44 -29.23
C ASP A 581 -19.99 -43.30 -29.16
N GLY A 582 -20.45 -42.05 -28.97
CA GLY A 582 -19.62 -40.86 -28.85
C GLY A 582 -18.96 -40.41 -30.15
N LYS A 583 -19.30 -40.98 -31.31
CA LYS A 583 -18.56 -40.75 -32.58
C LYS A 583 -19.10 -39.59 -33.42
N SER A 584 -20.23 -39.00 -33.03
CA SER A 584 -20.83 -37.85 -33.70
C SER A 584 -21.48 -36.89 -32.68
N PRO A 585 -21.68 -35.60 -33.02
CA PRO A 585 -22.32 -34.64 -32.12
C PRO A 585 -23.81 -34.94 -31.88
N GLU A 586 -24.46 -35.75 -32.71
CA GLU A 586 -25.85 -36.23 -32.49
C GLU A 586 -25.92 -37.44 -31.56
N LYS A 587 -24.81 -38.17 -31.40
CA LYS A 587 -24.67 -39.30 -30.47
C LYS A 587 -23.45 -39.13 -29.55
N PRO A 588 -23.35 -38.03 -28.77
CA PRO A 588 -22.23 -37.82 -27.88
C PRO A 588 -22.38 -38.65 -26.59
N PHE A 589 -21.27 -39.00 -25.95
CA PHE A 589 -21.27 -39.47 -24.56
C PHE A 589 -21.81 -38.36 -23.65
N LYS A 590 -22.40 -38.71 -22.50
CA LYS A 590 -22.80 -37.71 -21.51
C LYS A 590 -21.67 -37.36 -20.55
N THR A 591 -20.89 -38.36 -20.13
CA THR A 591 -19.93 -38.22 -19.03
C THR A 591 -18.50 -38.56 -19.43
N ILE A 592 -17.53 -38.02 -18.67
CA ILE A 592 -16.12 -38.42 -18.74
C ILE A 592 -15.95 -39.91 -18.43
N ALA A 593 -16.78 -40.47 -17.53
CA ALA A 593 -16.72 -41.88 -17.18
C ALA A 593 -17.03 -42.78 -18.40
N ALA A 594 -18.08 -42.46 -19.17
CA ALA A 594 -18.38 -43.19 -20.40
C ALA A 594 -17.31 -43.01 -21.48
N LEU A 595 -16.77 -41.79 -21.64
CA LEU A 595 -15.63 -41.55 -22.50
C LEU A 595 -14.46 -42.49 -22.15
N ASN A 596 -14.03 -42.51 -20.89
CA ASN A 596 -12.91 -43.34 -20.43
C ASN A 596 -13.16 -44.84 -20.59
N ALA A 597 -14.42 -45.28 -20.45
CA ALA A 597 -14.77 -46.69 -20.51
C ALA A 597 -14.97 -47.21 -21.95
N LYS A 598 -15.48 -46.37 -22.86
CA LYS A 598 -15.97 -46.80 -24.18
C LYS A 598 -15.14 -46.27 -25.34
N ALA A 599 -14.45 -45.13 -25.19
CA ALA A 599 -13.64 -44.58 -26.28
C ALA A 599 -12.32 -45.34 -26.44
N SER A 600 -12.01 -45.72 -27.68
CA SER A 600 -10.73 -46.32 -28.06
C SER A 600 -9.81 -45.24 -28.61
N LEU A 601 -9.33 -44.35 -27.73
CA LEU A 601 -8.53 -43.19 -28.12
C LEU A 601 -7.18 -43.60 -28.74
N ALA A 602 -6.82 -42.97 -29.85
CA ALA A 602 -5.54 -43.18 -30.53
C ALA A 602 -4.91 -41.85 -31.00
N LYS A 603 -3.63 -41.90 -31.38
CA LYS A 603 -2.93 -40.75 -31.95
C LYS A 603 -3.68 -40.19 -33.16
N GLY A 604 -3.90 -38.87 -33.18
CA GLY A 604 -4.64 -38.17 -34.23
C GLY A 604 -6.10 -37.92 -33.87
N ASP A 605 -6.64 -38.61 -32.87
CA ASP A 605 -8.01 -38.40 -32.39
C ASP A 605 -8.17 -37.05 -31.69
N ALA A 606 -9.42 -36.60 -31.61
CA ALA A 606 -9.81 -35.46 -30.79
C ALA A 606 -10.98 -35.83 -29.86
N VAL A 607 -10.92 -35.39 -28.60
CA VAL A 607 -12.03 -35.39 -27.66
C VAL A 607 -12.58 -33.97 -27.57
N LEU A 608 -13.83 -33.78 -27.96
CA LEU A 608 -14.49 -32.49 -28.01
C LEU A 608 -15.64 -32.46 -27.00
N PHE A 609 -15.58 -31.50 -26.08
CA PHE A 609 -16.61 -31.26 -25.07
C PHE A 609 -17.55 -30.14 -25.52
N GLU A 610 -18.86 -30.36 -25.40
CA GLU A 610 -19.84 -29.36 -25.80
C GLU A 610 -19.75 -28.15 -24.86
N ARG A 611 -19.66 -26.96 -25.46
CA ARG A 611 -19.70 -25.67 -24.77
C ARG A 611 -20.97 -25.51 -23.93
N GLY A 612 -20.86 -24.80 -22.82
CA GLY A 612 -21.88 -24.65 -21.79
C GLY A 612 -22.07 -25.86 -20.85
N GLY A 613 -21.42 -27.00 -21.13
CA GLY A 613 -21.54 -28.20 -20.30
C GLY A 613 -20.61 -28.24 -19.07
N LEU A 614 -21.03 -28.96 -18.04
CA LEU A 614 -20.25 -29.31 -16.86
C LEU A 614 -19.89 -30.80 -16.87
N TYR A 615 -18.59 -31.10 -16.94
CA TYR A 615 -18.04 -32.44 -17.04
C TYR A 615 -17.22 -32.75 -15.81
N ARG A 616 -17.53 -33.85 -15.12
CA ARG A 616 -16.95 -34.17 -13.81
C ARG A 616 -16.05 -35.39 -13.89
N GLY A 617 -14.87 -35.29 -13.29
CA GLY A 617 -13.93 -36.40 -13.12
C GLY A 617 -12.59 -36.20 -13.84
N SER A 618 -11.86 -37.31 -13.94
CA SER A 618 -10.47 -37.33 -14.39
C SER A 618 -10.30 -38.02 -15.74
N ILE A 619 -9.34 -37.56 -16.53
CA ILE A 619 -8.98 -38.11 -17.84
C ILE A 619 -7.51 -38.54 -17.80
N THR A 620 -7.27 -39.81 -18.12
CA THR A 620 -5.91 -40.29 -18.40
C THR A 620 -5.54 -39.88 -19.82
N VAL A 621 -4.52 -39.06 -19.95
CA VAL A 621 -4.07 -38.52 -21.23
C VAL A 621 -3.54 -39.64 -22.13
N THR A 622 -4.21 -39.83 -23.26
CA THR A 622 -3.73 -40.68 -24.36
C THR A 622 -2.82 -39.87 -25.29
N GLN A 623 -1.67 -40.42 -25.65
CA GLN A 623 -0.67 -39.75 -26.49
C GLN A 623 -1.23 -39.42 -27.89
N GLY A 624 -0.93 -38.21 -28.38
CA GLY A 624 -1.30 -37.80 -29.73
C GLY A 624 -2.74 -37.30 -29.87
N VAL A 625 -3.48 -37.19 -28.77
CA VAL A 625 -4.90 -36.78 -28.74
C VAL A 625 -5.01 -35.29 -28.44
N ILE A 626 -5.96 -34.64 -29.12
CA ILE A 626 -6.40 -33.27 -28.84
C ILE A 626 -7.60 -33.31 -27.90
N TYR A 627 -7.58 -32.51 -26.83
CA TYR A 627 -8.72 -32.32 -25.92
C TYR A 627 -9.18 -30.88 -26.06
N GLY A 628 -10.43 -30.67 -26.47
CA GLY A 628 -10.96 -29.33 -26.69
C GLY A 628 -12.47 -29.24 -26.74
N SER A 629 -12.99 -28.25 -27.46
CA SER A 629 -14.41 -27.87 -27.42
C SER A 629 -15.10 -27.86 -28.78
N TYR A 630 -16.42 -28.03 -28.76
CA TYR A 630 -17.33 -27.82 -29.89
C TYR A 630 -18.67 -27.21 -29.44
N GLY A 631 -19.46 -26.69 -30.37
CA GLY A 631 -20.80 -26.15 -30.08
C GLY A 631 -20.80 -24.65 -29.77
N GLU A 632 -21.81 -24.20 -29.03
CA GLU A 632 -22.07 -22.78 -28.74
C GLU A 632 -22.12 -22.50 -27.23
N GLY A 633 -21.91 -21.24 -26.84
CA GLY A 633 -21.96 -20.78 -25.44
C GLY A 633 -20.59 -20.65 -24.77
N GLU A 634 -20.57 -20.69 -23.45
CA GLU A 634 -19.35 -20.59 -22.64
C GLU A 634 -18.44 -21.82 -22.79
N LYS A 635 -17.16 -21.70 -22.43
CA LYS A 635 -16.23 -22.84 -22.52
C LYS A 635 -16.74 -24.04 -21.69
N PRO A 636 -16.54 -25.29 -22.16
CA PRO A 636 -16.87 -26.48 -21.38
C PRO A 636 -16.08 -26.48 -20.06
N VAL A 637 -16.78 -26.75 -18.96
CA VAL A 637 -16.19 -26.77 -17.63
C VAL A 637 -15.87 -28.20 -17.24
N LEU A 638 -14.59 -28.50 -17.05
CA LEU A 638 -14.10 -29.75 -16.50
C LEU A 638 -13.80 -29.54 -15.02
N SER A 639 -14.63 -30.13 -14.17
CA SER A 639 -14.54 -30.01 -12.72
C SER A 639 -13.87 -31.24 -12.10
N GLY A 640 -12.89 -31.00 -11.23
CA GLY A 640 -12.33 -32.03 -10.35
C GLY A 640 -13.32 -32.49 -9.28
N SER A 641 -14.39 -31.71 -9.03
CA SER A 641 -15.45 -32.12 -8.13
C SER A 641 -16.42 -33.07 -8.82
N VAL A 642 -16.63 -34.23 -8.19
CA VAL A 642 -17.43 -35.32 -8.77
C VAL A 642 -18.94 -35.08 -8.68
N LYS A 643 -19.42 -34.15 -7.84
CA LYS A 643 -20.83 -33.72 -7.74
C LYS A 643 -20.98 -32.43 -6.92
N ASN A 644 -22.18 -31.86 -6.93
CA ASN A 644 -22.58 -30.82 -5.97
C ASN A 644 -22.96 -31.48 -4.63
N TYR A 645 -22.33 -31.05 -3.54
CA TYR A 645 -22.52 -31.56 -2.17
C TYR A 645 -23.53 -30.74 -1.34
N ALA A 646 -24.26 -29.82 -1.96
CA ALA A 646 -25.29 -29.00 -1.32
C ALA A 646 -26.61 -29.76 -1.00
N ASN A 647 -26.59 -31.08 -0.89
CA ASN A 647 -27.78 -31.82 -0.42
C ASN A 647 -27.71 -31.94 1.11
N PRO A 648 -28.70 -31.42 1.88
CA PRO A 648 -28.74 -31.50 3.33
C PRO A 648 -28.55 -32.91 3.89
N ASP A 649 -29.06 -33.93 3.19
CA ASP A 649 -28.99 -35.33 3.63
C ASP A 649 -27.56 -35.88 3.65
N LEU A 650 -26.62 -35.27 2.93
CA LEU A 650 -25.21 -35.66 2.90
C LEU A 650 -24.47 -35.28 4.18
N TRP A 651 -25.03 -34.36 4.98
CA TRP A 651 -24.37 -33.79 6.15
C TRP A 651 -25.04 -34.28 7.44
N GLU A 652 -24.21 -34.56 8.44
CA GLU A 652 -24.63 -34.94 9.78
C GLU A 652 -23.91 -34.03 10.77
N GLU A 653 -24.64 -33.34 11.63
CA GLU A 653 -24.01 -32.57 12.70
C GLU A 653 -23.33 -33.50 13.70
N THR A 654 -22.12 -33.15 14.14
CA THR A 654 -21.37 -33.94 15.13
C THR A 654 -21.83 -33.60 16.56
N ASP A 655 -21.15 -34.17 17.55
CA ASP A 655 -21.34 -33.79 18.96
C ASP A 655 -20.84 -32.36 19.26
N LYS A 656 -20.12 -31.73 18.32
CA LYS A 656 -19.73 -30.33 18.39
C LYS A 656 -20.67 -29.48 17.52
N ALA A 657 -21.46 -28.64 18.19
CA ALA A 657 -22.39 -27.72 17.55
C ALA A 657 -21.73 -26.90 16.42
N GLY A 658 -22.43 -26.82 15.29
CA GLY A 658 -21.97 -26.12 14.10
C GLY A 658 -20.87 -26.84 13.31
N VAL A 659 -20.44 -28.04 13.72
CA VAL A 659 -19.52 -28.87 12.94
C VAL A 659 -20.28 -30.04 12.32
N TYR A 660 -20.21 -30.12 11.00
CA TYR A 660 -20.89 -31.14 10.21
C TYR A 660 -19.87 -32.10 9.61
N LYS A 661 -20.21 -33.39 9.67
CA LYS A 661 -19.51 -34.47 9.01
C LYS A 661 -20.21 -34.79 7.69
N LEU A 662 -19.44 -34.97 6.62
CA LEU A 662 -19.95 -35.58 5.39
C LEU A 662 -20.16 -37.09 5.64
N LYS A 663 -21.35 -37.60 5.36
CA LYS A 663 -21.70 -39.03 5.53
C LYS A 663 -20.98 -39.94 4.53
N GLU A 664 -20.58 -39.38 3.40
CA GLU A 664 -19.81 -40.08 2.38
C GLU A 664 -18.30 -39.97 2.61
N THR A 665 -17.58 -41.03 2.24
CA THR A 665 -16.12 -41.04 2.31
C THR A 665 -15.51 -40.17 1.24
N ILE A 666 -14.77 -39.15 1.68
CA ILE A 666 -13.94 -38.31 0.83
C ILE A 666 -12.61 -38.04 1.54
N VAL A 667 -11.52 -38.11 0.79
CA VAL A 667 -10.18 -38.08 1.37
C VAL A 667 -9.32 -37.03 0.68
N ASN A 668 -8.43 -36.41 1.46
CA ASN A 668 -7.45 -35.45 0.97
C ASN A 668 -8.11 -34.30 0.17
N VAL A 669 -9.06 -33.62 0.83
CA VAL A 669 -9.77 -32.48 0.27
C VAL A 669 -8.84 -31.27 0.25
N GLY A 670 -8.64 -30.70 -0.94
CA GLY A 670 -7.81 -29.53 -1.11
C GLY A 670 -8.59 -28.23 -1.06
N ILE A 671 -9.76 -28.23 -1.69
CA ILE A 671 -10.59 -27.04 -1.89
C ILE A 671 -12.08 -27.38 -1.69
N MET A 672 -12.79 -26.41 -1.12
CA MET A 672 -14.26 -26.37 -1.10
C MET A 672 -14.70 -25.01 -1.67
N ALA A 673 -15.30 -25.00 -2.84
CA ALA A 673 -15.91 -23.81 -3.45
C ALA A 673 -17.40 -23.77 -3.09
N LEU A 674 -17.87 -22.64 -2.56
CA LEU A 674 -19.21 -22.47 -1.99
C LEU A 674 -19.96 -21.40 -2.78
N ASP A 675 -21.11 -21.75 -3.34
CA ASP A 675 -21.95 -20.85 -4.17
C ASP A 675 -21.26 -20.27 -5.40
N HIS A 676 -20.22 -20.93 -5.91
CA HIS A 676 -19.58 -20.52 -7.15
C HIS A 676 -20.46 -20.90 -8.34
N GLY A 677 -20.90 -19.91 -9.13
CA GLY A 677 -21.55 -20.16 -10.41
C GLY A 677 -20.60 -20.82 -11.42
N LEU A 678 -21.18 -21.55 -12.38
CA LEU A 678 -20.44 -22.41 -13.30
C LEU A 678 -19.41 -21.63 -14.14
N HIS A 679 -19.75 -20.42 -14.54
CA HIS A 679 -18.92 -19.52 -15.35
C HIS A 679 -18.57 -18.21 -14.62
N ASP A 680 -18.73 -18.20 -13.28
CA ASP A 680 -18.36 -17.05 -12.47
C ASP A 680 -16.85 -17.07 -12.24
N TYR A 681 -16.15 -16.19 -12.95
CA TYR A 681 -14.71 -15.97 -12.84
C TYR A 681 -14.41 -14.57 -12.34
N GLY A 682 -13.25 -14.38 -11.70
CA GLY A 682 -12.75 -13.05 -11.35
C GLY A 682 -13.33 -12.41 -10.10
N ASN A 683 -14.22 -13.08 -9.35
CA ASN A 683 -14.65 -12.59 -8.04
C ASN A 683 -13.62 -12.98 -6.95
N TYR A 684 -12.90 -11.98 -6.45
CA TYR A 684 -11.89 -12.15 -5.40
C TYR A 684 -12.50 -12.59 -4.06
N ASP A 685 -13.67 -12.04 -3.71
CA ASP A 685 -14.37 -12.31 -2.44
C ASP A 685 -15.31 -13.52 -2.53
N ALA A 686 -15.09 -14.40 -3.52
CA ALA A 686 -15.89 -15.61 -3.67
C ALA A 686 -15.75 -16.51 -2.44
N LEU A 687 -16.83 -17.22 -2.10
CA LEU A 687 -16.92 -17.94 -0.85
C LEU A 687 -16.21 -19.30 -0.94
N TYR A 688 -15.21 -19.52 -0.10
CA TYR A 688 -14.45 -20.78 -0.08
C TYR A 688 -14.24 -21.31 1.33
N GLY A 689 -14.07 -22.63 1.43
CA GLY A 689 -13.72 -23.28 2.68
C GLY A 689 -12.28 -22.98 3.10
N LYS A 690 -12.08 -22.72 4.39
CA LYS A 690 -10.77 -22.46 4.98
C LYS A 690 -10.14 -23.77 5.43
N ASN A 691 -9.27 -24.33 4.60
CA ASN A 691 -8.64 -25.63 4.87
C ASN A 691 -7.73 -25.57 6.10
N ARG A 692 -7.90 -26.50 7.04
CA ARG A 692 -7.13 -26.59 8.28
C ARG A 692 -6.37 -27.92 8.37
N VAL A 693 -5.33 -28.09 7.54
CA VAL A 693 -4.50 -29.32 7.55
C VAL A 693 -3.29 -29.28 8.50
N ARG A 694 -2.87 -28.10 9.00
CA ARG A 694 -1.78 -28.00 9.99
C ARG A 694 -2.33 -27.90 11.40
N ASN A 695 -1.71 -28.61 12.33
CA ASN A 695 -1.98 -28.54 13.77
C ASN A 695 -3.45 -28.86 14.17
N ILE A 696 -4.16 -29.63 13.34
CA ILE A 696 -5.48 -30.18 13.67
C ILE A 696 -5.35 -31.69 13.76
N SER A 697 -5.63 -32.23 14.94
CA SER A 697 -5.70 -33.68 15.19
C SER A 697 -7.15 -34.19 15.24
N SER A 698 -8.13 -33.30 15.42
CA SER A 698 -9.55 -33.66 15.40
C SER A 698 -10.45 -32.46 15.06
N TYR A 699 -11.68 -32.77 14.61
CA TYR A 699 -12.68 -31.78 14.22
C TYR A 699 -13.11 -30.87 15.39
N GLN A 700 -12.85 -31.28 16.63
CA GLN A 700 -13.06 -30.48 17.83
C GLN A 700 -12.21 -29.21 17.86
N SER A 701 -11.14 -29.13 17.09
CA SER A 701 -10.32 -27.91 16.99
C SER A 701 -10.81 -26.90 15.93
N LEU A 702 -11.79 -27.25 15.10
CA LEU A 702 -12.43 -26.29 14.19
C LEU A 702 -13.15 -25.22 15.03
N ASN A 703 -12.82 -23.96 14.83
CA ASN A 703 -13.26 -22.88 15.74
C ASN A 703 -13.71 -21.61 15.04
N GLY A 704 -13.82 -21.64 13.71
CA GLY A 704 -14.33 -20.53 12.92
C GLY A 704 -15.17 -21.04 11.77
N ASP A 705 -16.19 -20.27 11.42
CA ASP A 705 -17.05 -20.58 10.30
C ASP A 705 -16.26 -20.75 9.00
N LEU A 706 -16.77 -21.65 8.15
CA LEU A 706 -16.18 -22.10 6.90
C LEU A 706 -14.85 -22.88 7.04
N GLN A 707 -14.36 -23.14 8.24
CA GLN A 707 -13.19 -24.00 8.40
C GLN A 707 -13.55 -25.44 8.08
N PHE A 708 -12.69 -26.12 7.32
CA PHE A 708 -12.84 -27.54 7.06
C PHE A 708 -11.55 -28.30 7.30
N PHE A 709 -11.72 -29.59 7.50
CA PHE A 709 -10.65 -30.52 7.73
C PHE A 709 -11.06 -31.91 7.21
N SER A 710 -10.21 -32.55 6.41
CA SER A 710 -10.40 -33.94 6.01
C SER A 710 -9.30 -34.82 6.59
N ASN A 711 -9.67 -35.94 7.20
CA ASN A 711 -8.71 -36.99 7.60
C ASN A 711 -8.61 -38.07 6.50
N ALA A 712 -8.24 -39.30 6.86
CA ALA A 712 -8.08 -40.41 5.93
C ALA A 712 -9.40 -40.99 5.36
N ASP A 713 -10.57 -40.63 5.91
CA ASP A 713 -11.86 -41.21 5.51
C ASP A 713 -13.07 -40.25 5.55
N THR A 714 -12.90 -39.08 6.17
CA THR A 714 -14.00 -38.21 6.59
C THR A 714 -13.64 -36.75 6.38
N LEU A 715 -14.61 -35.99 5.85
CA LEU A 715 -14.58 -34.53 5.83
C LEU A 715 -15.44 -33.97 6.96
N TYR A 716 -14.88 -33.02 7.70
CA TYR A 716 -15.57 -32.20 8.69
C TYR A 716 -15.53 -30.74 8.27
N PHE A 717 -16.65 -30.04 8.43
CA PHE A 717 -16.83 -28.66 8.02
C PHE A 717 -17.60 -27.89 9.09
N MET A 718 -17.05 -26.77 9.52
CA MET A 718 -17.71 -25.88 10.46
C MET A 718 -18.61 -24.90 9.70
N SER A 719 -19.92 -25.06 9.89
CA SER A 719 -20.98 -24.18 9.36
C SER A 719 -21.81 -23.69 10.53
N THR A 720 -21.52 -22.49 11.03
CA THR A 720 -22.15 -21.96 12.24
C THR A 720 -23.60 -21.50 12.03
N GLU A 721 -24.03 -21.39 10.78
CA GLU A 721 -25.37 -20.93 10.40
C GLU A 721 -26.30 -22.09 9.98
N GLY A 722 -25.99 -23.34 10.38
CA GLY A 722 -26.82 -24.50 10.13
C GLY A 722 -26.24 -25.49 9.11
N ASN A 723 -27.07 -26.43 8.66
CA ASN A 723 -26.65 -27.51 7.77
C ASN A 723 -26.04 -26.94 6.48
N PRO A 724 -24.81 -27.36 6.09
CA PRO A 724 -24.15 -26.86 4.89
C PRO A 724 -25.00 -27.00 3.62
N GLY A 725 -25.72 -28.12 3.47
CA GLY A 725 -26.58 -28.36 2.31
C GLY A 725 -27.85 -27.52 2.29
N GLU A 726 -28.25 -26.92 3.40
CA GLU A 726 -29.36 -25.94 3.43
C GLU A 726 -28.82 -24.51 3.22
N ARG A 727 -27.63 -24.25 3.74
CA ARG A 727 -26.99 -22.93 3.74
C ARG A 727 -26.49 -22.51 2.36
N PHE A 728 -25.89 -23.44 1.60
CA PHE A 728 -25.27 -23.15 0.31
C PHE A 728 -26.08 -23.76 -0.83
N LYS A 729 -26.19 -23.03 -1.95
CA LYS A 729 -26.77 -23.50 -3.22
C LYS A 729 -25.84 -24.47 -3.94
N SER A 730 -24.53 -24.27 -3.83
CA SER A 730 -23.54 -25.21 -4.36
C SER A 730 -22.36 -25.41 -3.41
N ILE A 731 -21.95 -26.67 -3.28
CA ILE A 731 -20.73 -27.06 -2.57
C ILE A 731 -19.94 -27.95 -3.51
N GLU A 732 -18.86 -27.42 -4.07
CA GLU A 732 -17.98 -28.13 -5.00
C GLU A 732 -16.68 -28.49 -4.26
N ILE A 733 -16.44 -29.78 -4.07
CA ILE A 733 -15.31 -30.30 -3.31
C ILE A 733 -14.28 -30.92 -4.25
N GLY A 734 -13.06 -30.40 -4.23
CA GLY A 734 -11.93 -30.90 -5.01
C GLY A 734 -10.97 -31.74 -4.15
N THR A 735 -10.68 -32.96 -4.59
CA THR A 735 -9.76 -33.90 -3.93
C THR A 735 -8.40 -33.96 -4.62
N LYS A 736 -7.50 -34.82 -4.13
CA LYS A 736 -6.16 -35.06 -4.70
C LYS A 736 -6.13 -35.60 -6.14
N GLU A 737 -7.28 -35.92 -6.73
CA GLU A 737 -7.33 -36.40 -8.12
C GLU A 737 -7.11 -35.24 -9.08
N ARG A 738 -6.48 -35.50 -10.23
CA ARG A 738 -6.18 -34.50 -11.27
C ARG A 738 -7.30 -34.48 -12.31
N VAL A 739 -7.52 -33.37 -13.01
CA VAL A 739 -8.47 -33.37 -14.14
C VAL A 739 -7.85 -34.07 -15.35
N PHE A 740 -6.62 -33.73 -15.72
CA PHE A 740 -5.82 -34.46 -16.70
C PHE A 740 -4.56 -35.03 -16.04
N GLY A 741 -4.31 -36.33 -16.24
CA GLY A 741 -3.14 -37.01 -15.68
C GLY A 741 -2.47 -37.99 -16.63
N GLY A 742 -1.22 -38.36 -16.36
CA GLY A 742 -0.50 -39.42 -17.08
C GLY A 742 0.73 -38.93 -17.83
N TYR A 743 1.02 -39.54 -18.99
CA TYR A 743 2.14 -39.17 -19.86
C TYR A 743 1.63 -38.50 -21.14
N GLY A 744 2.17 -37.35 -21.48
CA GLY A 744 1.84 -36.64 -22.70
C GLY A 744 2.89 -36.81 -23.78
N ARG A 745 2.46 -37.06 -25.02
CA ARG A 745 3.29 -36.90 -26.22
C ARG A 745 2.44 -36.41 -27.37
N ASN A 746 2.79 -35.26 -27.96
CA ASN A 746 2.05 -34.68 -29.09
C ASN A 746 0.57 -34.39 -28.73
N ASN A 747 0.33 -33.84 -27.55
CA ASN A 747 -1.02 -33.55 -27.05
C ASN A 747 -1.31 -32.05 -27.11
N ILE A 748 -2.58 -31.71 -27.36
CA ILE A 748 -3.09 -30.34 -27.35
C ILE A 748 -4.27 -30.28 -26.38
N PHE A 749 -4.24 -29.32 -25.46
CA PHE A 749 -5.35 -28.96 -24.59
C PHE A 749 -5.78 -27.55 -24.98
N ASP A 750 -6.99 -27.41 -25.51
CA ASP A 750 -7.45 -26.17 -26.11
C ASP A 750 -8.87 -25.81 -25.67
N ASN A 751 -9.11 -24.54 -25.34
CA ASN A 751 -10.46 -24.00 -25.18
C ASN A 751 -11.32 -24.72 -24.11
N LEU A 752 -10.69 -25.03 -22.97
CA LEU A 752 -11.34 -25.68 -21.82
C LEU A 752 -11.35 -24.74 -20.60
N SER A 753 -12.35 -24.85 -19.74
CA SER A 753 -12.30 -24.31 -18.37
C SER A 753 -12.08 -25.45 -17.39
N ILE A 754 -11.02 -25.41 -16.59
CA ILE A 754 -10.63 -26.47 -15.65
C ILE A 754 -10.69 -25.91 -14.23
N ARG A 755 -11.50 -26.51 -13.36
CA ARG A 755 -11.76 -25.96 -12.02
C ARG A 755 -12.04 -26.96 -10.91
N ASN A 756 -12.09 -26.46 -9.67
CA ASN A 756 -12.55 -27.18 -8.46
C ASN A 756 -11.85 -28.53 -8.25
N CYS A 757 -10.53 -28.54 -8.41
CA CYS A 757 -9.68 -29.71 -8.27
C CYS A 757 -8.77 -29.49 -7.05
N GLY A 758 -8.60 -30.47 -6.17
CA GLY A 758 -7.71 -30.33 -5.01
C GLY A 758 -6.23 -30.53 -5.36
N SER A 759 -5.91 -31.07 -6.54
CA SER A 759 -4.55 -31.26 -7.04
C SER A 759 -4.23 -30.36 -8.25
N HIS A 760 -3.88 -30.92 -9.41
CA HIS A 760 -3.56 -30.18 -10.62
C HIS A 760 -4.71 -30.19 -11.63
N GLY A 761 -4.81 -29.11 -12.41
CA GLY A 761 -5.65 -29.08 -13.60
C GLY A 761 -5.10 -30.06 -14.64
N ILE A 762 -3.89 -29.80 -15.13
CA ILE A 762 -3.13 -30.71 -15.99
C ILE A 762 -1.84 -31.10 -15.24
N GLY A 763 -1.72 -32.35 -14.81
CA GLY A 763 -0.54 -32.87 -14.11
C GLY A 763 0.08 -34.05 -14.86
N LEU A 764 1.15 -33.80 -15.59
CA LEU A 764 1.81 -34.79 -16.44
C LEU A 764 3.14 -35.25 -15.85
N GLN A 765 3.56 -36.45 -16.23
CA GLN A 765 4.93 -36.92 -16.03
C GLN A 765 5.84 -36.46 -17.19
N SER A 766 7.05 -37.03 -17.31
CA SER A 766 7.96 -36.72 -18.42
C SER A 766 7.25 -36.76 -19.78
N SER A 767 7.20 -35.61 -20.46
CA SER A 767 6.33 -35.38 -21.63
C SER A 767 7.02 -34.53 -22.71
N THR A 768 6.57 -34.65 -23.96
CA THR A 768 7.12 -33.87 -25.08
C THR A 768 6.04 -33.46 -26.06
N ASP A 769 6.24 -32.36 -26.79
CA ASP A 769 5.26 -31.88 -27.78
C ASP A 769 3.89 -31.61 -27.17
N ILE A 770 3.83 -30.76 -26.15
CA ILE A 770 2.58 -30.42 -25.48
C ILE A 770 2.21 -28.97 -25.77
N THR A 771 0.94 -28.73 -26.07
CA THR A 771 0.37 -27.39 -26.18
C THR A 771 -0.80 -27.26 -25.21
N VAL A 772 -0.77 -26.24 -24.36
CA VAL A 772 -1.89 -25.84 -23.49
C VAL A 772 -2.26 -24.41 -23.87
N THR A 773 -3.44 -24.21 -24.43
CA THR A 773 -3.82 -22.90 -24.97
C THR A 773 -5.29 -22.57 -24.84
N ASN A 774 -5.60 -21.28 -24.77
CA ASN A 774 -6.97 -20.76 -24.74
C ASN A 774 -7.81 -21.33 -23.58
N CYS A 775 -7.17 -21.81 -22.51
CA CYS A 775 -7.83 -22.42 -21.37
C CYS A 775 -8.01 -21.43 -20.22
N ILE A 776 -9.03 -21.68 -19.40
CA ILE A 776 -9.24 -21.03 -18.12
C ILE A 776 -8.93 -22.05 -17.02
N PHE A 777 -8.11 -21.69 -16.05
CA PHE A 777 -7.85 -22.49 -14.87
C PHE A 777 -8.27 -21.71 -13.64
N SER A 778 -9.12 -22.29 -12.79
CA SER A 778 -9.61 -21.59 -11.60
C SER A 778 -9.85 -22.49 -10.41
N TRP A 779 -9.56 -22.00 -9.19
CA TRP A 779 -9.90 -22.71 -7.95
C TRP A 779 -9.30 -24.12 -7.90
N LEU A 780 -7.98 -24.19 -8.03
CA LEU A 780 -7.23 -25.46 -8.07
C LEU A 780 -6.24 -25.55 -6.90
N GLY A 781 -6.08 -26.76 -6.37
CA GLY A 781 -5.07 -27.15 -5.41
C GLY A 781 -5.54 -27.21 -3.95
N GLY A 782 -4.57 -27.29 -3.04
CA GLY A 782 -4.76 -27.30 -1.59
C GLY A 782 -4.74 -28.70 -0.97
N SER A 783 -4.73 -29.77 -1.75
CA SER A 783 -4.59 -31.14 -1.22
C SER A 783 -3.20 -31.36 -0.66
N LEU A 784 -3.05 -32.34 0.23
CA LEU A 784 -1.79 -32.79 0.80
C LEU A 784 -0.99 -33.64 -0.20
N LEU A 785 0.32 -33.36 -0.31
CA LEU A 785 1.23 -34.04 -1.23
C LEU A 785 1.45 -35.52 -0.87
N GLY A 786 1.43 -35.85 0.42
CA GLY A 786 1.48 -37.22 0.95
C GLY A 786 0.12 -37.68 1.48
N ASN A 787 0.08 -38.83 2.15
CA ASN A 787 -1.17 -39.24 2.81
C ASN A 787 -1.43 -38.39 4.05
N TYR A 788 -2.68 -38.42 4.48
CA TYR A 788 -3.11 -37.73 5.69
C TYR A 788 -2.26 -38.17 6.90
N GLY A 789 -1.65 -37.22 7.61
CA GLY A 789 -0.78 -37.47 8.77
C GLY A 789 0.69 -37.74 8.44
N GLU A 790 1.08 -37.88 7.16
CA GLU A 790 2.49 -38.08 6.75
C GLU A 790 3.23 -36.75 6.52
N THR A 791 2.53 -35.76 6.00
CA THR A 791 3.09 -34.44 5.69
C THR A 791 2.04 -33.35 5.85
N THR A 792 2.50 -32.12 6.03
CA THR A 792 1.67 -30.92 6.00
C THR A 792 1.86 -30.07 4.74
N THR A 793 2.65 -30.57 3.79
CA THR A 793 2.88 -29.92 2.50
C THR A 793 1.63 -30.07 1.64
N GLN A 794 1.04 -28.94 1.26
CA GLN A 794 -0.07 -28.86 0.32
C GLN A 794 0.45 -28.44 -1.05
N TYR A 795 -0.24 -28.85 -2.12
CA TYR A 795 0.16 -28.63 -3.50
C TYR A 795 -1.05 -28.37 -4.41
N GLY A 796 -0.80 -28.02 -5.67
CA GLY A 796 -1.81 -28.02 -6.71
C GLY A 796 -1.66 -26.84 -7.67
N ASN A 797 -1.52 -27.19 -8.95
CA ASN A 797 -1.05 -26.29 -10.00
C ASN A 797 -2.04 -26.27 -11.15
N ALA A 798 -2.11 -25.19 -11.92
CA ALA A 798 -2.93 -25.22 -13.13
C ALA A 798 -2.31 -26.14 -14.19
N VAL A 799 -1.03 -25.95 -14.48
CA VAL A 799 -0.24 -26.82 -15.37
C VAL A 799 1.02 -27.29 -14.66
N GLU A 800 1.20 -28.60 -14.59
CA GLU A 800 2.35 -29.24 -13.95
C GLU A 800 2.96 -30.31 -14.85
N ILE A 801 4.30 -30.34 -14.82
CA ILE A 801 5.07 -31.50 -15.24
C ILE A 801 5.99 -31.91 -14.10
N PHE A 802 5.94 -33.18 -13.71
CA PHE A 802 6.95 -33.81 -12.85
C PHE A 802 7.82 -34.78 -13.66
N GLY A 803 8.92 -34.28 -14.23
CA GLY A 803 9.85 -35.05 -15.06
C GLY A 803 10.49 -34.21 -16.17
N SER A 804 11.10 -34.90 -17.14
CA SER A 804 11.73 -34.22 -18.28
C SER A 804 10.70 -33.67 -19.25
N SER A 805 10.94 -32.48 -19.78
CA SER A 805 10.06 -31.78 -20.72
C SER A 805 10.83 -31.32 -21.95
N ASN A 806 10.22 -31.47 -23.13
CA ASN A 806 10.80 -30.99 -24.38
C ASN A 806 9.74 -30.52 -25.37
N ARG A 807 9.87 -29.30 -25.94
CA ARG A 807 8.88 -28.70 -26.86
C ARG A 807 7.51 -28.58 -26.19
N TYR A 808 7.44 -27.71 -25.19
CA TYR A 808 6.21 -27.47 -24.42
C TYR A 808 5.79 -26.01 -24.58
N ASN A 809 4.53 -25.78 -24.95
CA ASN A 809 3.98 -24.45 -25.19
C ASN A 809 2.77 -24.23 -24.27
N VAL A 810 2.88 -23.30 -23.34
CA VAL A 810 1.74 -22.81 -22.54
C VAL A 810 1.44 -21.39 -22.98
N LYS A 811 0.31 -21.19 -23.65
CA LYS A 811 0.02 -19.94 -24.35
C LYS A 811 -1.41 -19.44 -24.18
N ASN A 812 -1.62 -18.13 -24.05
CA ASN A 812 -2.96 -17.52 -24.10
C ASN A 812 -3.96 -18.20 -23.14
N ASN A 813 -3.54 -18.42 -21.90
CA ASN A 813 -4.40 -18.98 -20.85
C ASN A 813 -4.72 -17.91 -19.80
N TRP A 814 -5.90 -18.02 -19.19
CA TRP A 814 -6.24 -17.28 -17.98
C TRP A 814 -6.18 -18.22 -16.78
N ILE A 815 -5.24 -17.97 -15.87
CA ILE A 815 -4.94 -18.82 -14.73
C ILE A 815 -5.19 -17.99 -13.46
N TYR A 816 -6.18 -18.39 -12.67
CA TYR A 816 -6.74 -17.57 -11.61
C TYR A 816 -6.92 -18.39 -10.33
N GLN A 817 -6.63 -17.85 -9.15
CA GLN A 817 -6.91 -18.50 -7.85
C GLN A 817 -6.33 -19.93 -7.75
N ILE A 818 -5.01 -20.04 -7.93
CA ILE A 818 -4.29 -21.31 -7.84
C ILE A 818 -3.58 -21.41 -6.49
N TYR A 819 -3.75 -22.56 -5.82
CA TYR A 819 -3.23 -22.77 -4.47
C TYR A 819 -1.71 -22.65 -4.42
N ASP A 820 -1.02 -23.30 -5.36
CA ASP A 820 0.44 -23.38 -5.40
C ASP A 820 1.00 -22.63 -6.61
N THR A 821 1.20 -23.25 -7.77
CA THR A 821 1.82 -22.59 -8.92
C THR A 821 0.90 -22.54 -10.13
N ALA A 822 0.81 -21.39 -10.82
CA ALA A 822 0.09 -21.33 -12.09
C ALA A 822 0.69 -22.32 -13.10
N ILE A 823 1.98 -22.19 -13.40
CA ILE A 823 2.69 -23.09 -14.33
C ILE A 823 3.97 -23.57 -13.67
N THR A 824 4.12 -24.87 -13.48
CA THR A 824 5.38 -25.47 -13.03
C THR A 824 5.91 -26.49 -14.01
N HIS A 825 7.22 -26.46 -14.23
CA HIS A 825 7.96 -27.54 -14.86
C HIS A 825 9.04 -27.97 -13.86
N GLN A 826 8.87 -29.17 -13.33
CA GLN A 826 9.64 -29.61 -12.18
C GLN A 826 10.10 -31.07 -12.29
N GLY A 827 11.16 -31.45 -11.56
CA GLY A 827 11.52 -32.85 -11.42
C GLY A 827 12.91 -33.12 -10.84
N ASN A 828 13.07 -34.35 -10.33
CA ASN A 828 14.37 -34.88 -9.92
C ASN A 828 15.10 -35.46 -11.14
N GLN A 829 16.38 -35.11 -11.33
CA GLN A 829 17.22 -35.55 -12.46
C GLN A 829 16.57 -35.31 -13.83
N ALA A 830 15.79 -34.22 -13.97
CA ALA A 830 15.04 -33.91 -15.18
C ALA A 830 15.73 -32.87 -16.05
N SER A 831 15.39 -32.88 -17.35
CA SER A 831 15.80 -31.85 -18.31
C SER A 831 14.57 -31.09 -18.82
N MET A 832 14.71 -29.76 -18.95
CA MET A 832 13.71 -28.84 -19.49
C MET A 832 14.28 -28.22 -20.76
N MET A 833 13.64 -28.47 -21.91
CA MET A 833 14.16 -28.05 -23.20
C MET A 833 13.09 -27.44 -24.10
N ASN A 834 13.38 -26.31 -24.75
CA ASN A 834 12.48 -25.70 -25.74
C ASN A 834 11.08 -25.44 -25.16
N ILE A 835 11.03 -24.69 -24.06
CA ILE A 835 9.78 -24.39 -23.36
C ILE A 835 9.40 -22.94 -23.65
N ASN A 836 8.14 -22.72 -23.99
CA ASN A 836 7.61 -21.39 -24.28
C ASN A 836 6.38 -21.09 -23.42
N TYR A 837 6.49 -20.10 -22.54
CA TYR A 837 5.40 -19.50 -21.80
C TYR A 837 5.07 -18.16 -22.46
N SER A 838 3.91 -18.03 -23.10
CA SER A 838 3.60 -16.79 -23.81
C SER A 838 2.16 -16.31 -23.66
N GLU A 839 1.95 -15.01 -23.47
CA GLU A 839 0.60 -14.41 -23.43
C GLU A 839 -0.33 -15.03 -22.37
N ASN A 840 0.21 -15.57 -21.26
CA ASN A 840 -0.62 -16.09 -20.18
C ASN A 840 -0.91 -14.98 -19.16
N LEU A 841 -2.16 -14.90 -18.72
CA LEU A 841 -2.58 -14.07 -17.60
C LEU A 841 -2.66 -14.94 -16.35
N MET A 842 -1.83 -14.65 -15.36
CA MET A 842 -1.69 -15.37 -14.10
C MET A 842 -2.02 -14.41 -12.94
N GLU A 843 -3.16 -14.61 -12.30
CA GLU A 843 -3.69 -13.68 -11.29
C GLU A 843 -4.05 -14.43 -10.00
N TYR A 844 -3.68 -13.88 -8.84
CA TYR A 844 -4.03 -14.45 -7.54
C TYR A 844 -3.55 -15.90 -7.35
N CYS A 845 -2.40 -16.22 -7.96
CA CYS A 845 -1.70 -17.49 -7.75
C CYS A 845 -0.66 -17.32 -6.63
N HIS A 846 -0.33 -18.37 -5.90
CA HIS A 846 0.76 -18.26 -4.92
C HIS A 846 2.13 -18.13 -5.63
N TRP A 847 2.37 -18.93 -6.66
CA TRP A 847 3.48 -18.75 -7.60
C TRP A 847 2.95 -18.55 -9.02
N GLY A 848 3.64 -17.74 -9.82
CA GLY A 848 3.33 -17.59 -11.25
C GLY A 848 3.95 -18.72 -12.06
N ILE A 849 5.19 -18.53 -12.54
CA ILE A 849 5.95 -19.57 -13.24
C ILE A 849 7.07 -20.08 -12.34
N GLU A 850 7.13 -21.39 -12.18
CA GLU A 850 8.20 -22.10 -11.46
C GLU A 850 8.91 -23.09 -12.38
N CYS A 851 10.23 -23.01 -12.41
CA CYS A 851 11.09 -23.98 -13.09
C CYS A 851 12.02 -24.64 -12.08
N TRP A 852 11.77 -25.88 -11.67
CA TRP A 852 12.51 -26.54 -10.59
C TRP A 852 13.12 -27.88 -11.00
N VAL A 853 14.44 -27.98 -11.19
CA VAL A 853 15.08 -29.25 -11.58
C VAL A 853 16.26 -29.64 -10.70
N LYS A 854 16.16 -30.76 -9.99
CA LYS A 854 17.19 -31.19 -9.03
C LYS A 854 18.26 -32.06 -9.67
N LYS A 855 19.53 -31.68 -9.50
CA LYS A 855 20.67 -32.53 -9.84
C LYS A 855 20.99 -33.45 -8.68
N ALA A 856 20.80 -34.76 -8.85
CA ALA A 856 21.26 -35.76 -7.89
C ALA A 856 22.11 -36.79 -8.65
N GLY A 857 23.41 -36.59 -8.81
CA GLY A 857 24.30 -37.58 -9.44
C GLY A 857 24.14 -37.79 -10.95
N GLY A 858 23.49 -36.88 -11.69
CA GLY A 858 23.30 -36.95 -13.15
C GLY A 858 23.30 -35.58 -13.85
N ASN A 859 22.94 -35.52 -15.14
CA ASN A 859 22.84 -34.28 -15.92
C ASN A 859 21.42 -33.69 -15.83
N ALA A 860 21.23 -32.62 -15.06
CA ALA A 860 20.05 -31.75 -15.14
C ALA A 860 20.36 -30.55 -16.04
N LEU A 861 19.44 -30.21 -16.96
CA LEU A 861 19.63 -29.15 -17.95
C LEU A 861 18.35 -28.33 -18.12
N ILE A 862 18.46 -27.01 -18.00
CA ILE A 862 17.45 -26.07 -18.49
C ILE A 862 18.03 -25.37 -19.71
N ASN A 863 17.41 -25.54 -20.88
CA ASN A 863 17.91 -24.96 -22.12
C ASN A 863 16.78 -24.46 -23.02
N ASN A 864 16.92 -23.24 -23.54
CA ASN A 864 15.97 -22.63 -24.47
C ASN A 864 14.57 -22.55 -23.85
N VAL A 865 14.46 -21.78 -22.76
CA VAL A 865 13.18 -21.49 -22.08
C VAL A 865 12.88 -20.01 -22.25
N LYS A 866 11.64 -19.71 -22.65
CA LYS A 866 11.19 -18.35 -22.92
C LYS A 866 9.92 -18.04 -22.13
N ALA A 867 9.91 -16.89 -21.48
CA ALA A 867 8.74 -16.28 -20.86
C ALA A 867 8.50 -14.92 -21.51
N GLU A 868 7.53 -14.84 -22.41
CA GLU A 868 7.29 -13.63 -23.23
C GLU A 868 5.84 -13.16 -23.14
N TYR A 869 5.62 -11.86 -22.95
CA TYR A 869 4.28 -11.26 -22.96
C TYR A 869 3.30 -11.83 -21.92
N ASN A 870 3.83 -12.40 -20.82
CA ASN A 870 2.99 -12.91 -19.73
C ASN A 870 2.64 -11.78 -18.76
N VAL A 871 1.45 -11.83 -18.18
CA VAL A 871 1.07 -10.96 -17.05
C VAL A 871 0.97 -11.83 -15.81
N MET A 872 1.89 -11.63 -14.88
CA MET A 872 1.89 -12.30 -13.58
C MET A 872 1.60 -11.24 -12.53
N ARG A 873 0.49 -11.37 -11.82
CA ARG A 873 0.03 -10.31 -10.93
C ARG A 873 -0.73 -10.78 -9.71
N MET A 874 -0.72 -9.94 -8.68
CA MET A 874 -1.42 -10.19 -7.42
C MET A 874 -1.00 -11.52 -6.77
N GLY A 875 0.27 -11.87 -6.92
CA GLY A 875 0.83 -13.08 -6.32
C GLY A 875 0.75 -12.99 -4.81
N GLY A 876 0.31 -14.06 -4.15
CA GLY A 876 0.20 -14.05 -2.68
C GLY A 876 -1.08 -13.45 -2.11
N TYR A 877 -1.95 -12.86 -2.93
CA TYR A 877 -3.24 -12.32 -2.48
C TYR A 877 -4.39 -13.32 -2.65
N GLY A 878 -4.23 -14.36 -3.47
CA GLY A 878 -5.27 -15.36 -3.71
C GLY A 878 -5.52 -16.30 -2.54
N TRP A 879 -6.62 -17.06 -2.62
CA TRP A 879 -7.12 -17.93 -1.56
C TRP A 879 -6.05 -18.89 -1.01
N GLY A 880 -5.20 -19.44 -1.89
CA GLY A 880 -4.15 -20.37 -1.51
C GLY A 880 -2.97 -19.77 -0.74
N SER A 881 -2.89 -18.44 -0.69
CA SER A 881 -1.84 -17.70 0.02
C SER A 881 -2.31 -17.15 1.36
N ILE A 882 -3.57 -16.75 1.44
CA ILE A 882 -4.21 -16.20 2.65
C ILE A 882 -4.72 -17.29 3.61
N VAL A 883 -4.45 -18.58 3.32
CA VAL A 883 -4.67 -19.65 4.30
C VAL A 883 -3.64 -19.54 5.43
N SER A 884 -4.10 -19.70 6.68
CA SER A 884 -3.26 -19.56 7.90
C SER A 884 -2.12 -20.57 8.00
N THR A 885 -2.01 -21.54 7.09
CA THR A 885 -1.03 -22.62 7.12
C THR A 885 0.21 -22.33 6.30
N ARG A 886 0.22 -21.33 5.42
CA ARG A 886 1.34 -21.11 4.49
C ARG A 886 2.43 -20.25 5.12
N THR A 887 3.69 -20.67 4.99
CA THR A 887 4.87 -20.03 5.61
C THR A 887 5.85 -19.46 4.60
N THR A 888 5.69 -19.77 3.32
CA THR A 888 6.51 -19.26 2.22
C THR A 888 5.85 -18.03 1.61
N GLY A 889 6.67 -17.02 1.26
CA GLY A 889 6.19 -15.89 0.47
C GLY A 889 5.95 -16.31 -0.99
N ALA A 890 4.95 -15.69 -1.61
CA ALA A 890 4.64 -15.86 -3.03
C ALA A 890 5.80 -15.40 -3.93
N VAL A 891 5.95 -15.99 -5.12
CA VAL A 891 6.92 -15.51 -6.13
C VAL A 891 6.32 -15.62 -7.53
N LEU A 892 6.30 -14.51 -8.28
CA LEU A 892 5.69 -14.51 -9.60
C LEU A 892 6.52 -15.28 -10.64
N TYR A 893 7.84 -15.27 -10.52
CA TYR A 893 8.72 -15.95 -11.46
C TYR A 893 9.98 -16.48 -10.81
N THR A 894 10.22 -17.78 -10.92
CA THR A 894 11.33 -18.43 -10.23
C THR A 894 11.98 -19.56 -11.03
N TYR A 895 13.29 -19.72 -10.82
CA TYR A 895 14.07 -20.89 -11.21
C TYR A 895 14.71 -21.50 -9.96
N GLY A 896 14.36 -22.75 -9.67
CA GLY A 896 14.52 -23.36 -8.36
C GLY A 896 15.86 -24.04 -8.04
N ILE A 897 16.79 -24.33 -8.97
CA ILE A 897 18.06 -25.07 -8.65
C ILE A 897 19.18 -24.68 -9.65
N MET A 898 20.40 -24.18 -9.34
CA MET A 898 21.50 -24.31 -8.34
C MET A 898 22.67 -25.28 -8.66
N GLU A 899 22.67 -26.11 -9.71
CA GLU A 899 23.88 -26.93 -10.03
C GLU A 899 23.98 -27.52 -11.46
N GLY A 900 23.16 -27.04 -12.40
CA GLY A 900 23.11 -27.45 -13.81
C GLY A 900 23.52 -26.34 -14.79
N THR A 901 23.91 -26.71 -16.02
CA THR A 901 24.38 -25.76 -17.05
C THR A 901 23.18 -25.06 -17.72
N ASN A 902 22.58 -24.07 -17.07
CA ASN A 902 21.47 -23.29 -17.62
C ASN A 902 21.91 -22.46 -18.83
N LYS A 903 21.18 -22.54 -19.96
CA LYS A 903 21.53 -21.81 -21.20
C LYS A 903 20.29 -21.28 -21.92
N ASN A 904 20.43 -20.13 -22.57
CA ASN A 904 19.41 -19.56 -23.46
C ASN A 904 18.05 -19.37 -22.76
N LEU A 905 18.05 -18.81 -21.56
CA LEU A 905 16.82 -18.46 -20.84
C LEU A 905 16.47 -16.99 -21.13
N GLN A 906 15.21 -16.70 -21.43
CA GLN A 906 14.77 -15.36 -21.82
C GLN A 906 13.47 -15.00 -21.13
N CYS A 907 13.41 -13.80 -20.56
CA CYS A 907 12.18 -13.21 -20.03
C CYS A 907 12.00 -11.81 -20.61
N ASN A 908 11.11 -11.68 -21.58
CA ASN A 908 10.98 -10.45 -22.37
C ASN A 908 9.53 -9.94 -22.36
N TYR A 909 9.36 -8.62 -22.29
CA TYR A 909 8.05 -7.97 -22.39
C TYR A 909 6.97 -8.60 -21.50
N SER A 910 7.36 -9.13 -20.33
CA SER A 910 6.43 -9.66 -19.35
C SER A 910 6.16 -8.62 -18.27
N ILE A 911 4.97 -8.70 -17.67
CA ILE A 911 4.52 -7.82 -16.59
C ILE A 911 4.56 -8.60 -15.29
N PHE A 912 5.23 -8.03 -14.29
CA PHE A 912 5.26 -8.47 -12.90
C PHE A 912 4.54 -7.40 -12.07
N ASP A 913 3.26 -7.60 -11.76
CA ASP A 913 2.44 -6.58 -11.08
C ASP A 913 2.00 -7.00 -9.68
N ARG A 914 2.60 -6.38 -8.66
CA ARG A 914 2.29 -6.48 -7.23
C ARG A 914 2.21 -7.91 -6.70
N CYS A 915 3.12 -8.22 -5.79
CA CYS A 915 3.16 -9.52 -5.12
C CYS A 915 3.32 -9.26 -3.64
N ALA A 916 2.50 -9.93 -2.81
CA ALA A 916 2.65 -9.91 -1.36
C ALA A 916 4.01 -10.49 -0.93
N GLY A 917 4.59 -11.37 -1.76
CA GLY A 917 5.97 -11.83 -1.64
C GLY A 917 6.91 -11.09 -2.61
N SER A 918 7.54 -11.86 -3.50
CA SER A 918 8.57 -11.39 -4.43
C SER A 918 8.06 -11.35 -5.87
N LEU A 919 8.56 -10.40 -6.66
CA LEU A 919 8.35 -10.44 -8.11
C LEU A 919 9.20 -11.55 -8.75
N ILE A 920 10.49 -11.59 -8.41
CA ILE A 920 11.50 -12.45 -9.05
C ILE A 920 12.23 -13.30 -8.00
N GLY A 921 12.37 -14.59 -8.24
CA GLY A 921 13.14 -15.52 -7.40
C GLY A 921 14.12 -16.31 -8.24
N VAL A 922 15.16 -15.66 -8.75
CA VAL A 922 16.15 -16.27 -9.64
C VAL A 922 17.51 -16.29 -8.97
N VAL A 923 18.04 -17.48 -8.72
CA VAL A 923 19.32 -17.70 -8.01
C VAL A 923 20.53 -17.65 -8.95
N ALA A 924 21.72 -17.36 -8.41
CA ALA A 924 22.99 -17.43 -9.15
C ALA A 924 23.57 -18.86 -9.17
N PRO A 925 24.35 -19.22 -10.22
CA PRO A 925 24.53 -18.51 -11.49
C PRO A 925 23.35 -18.73 -12.43
N SER A 926 22.79 -17.65 -12.99
CA SER A 926 21.76 -17.71 -14.04
C SER A 926 22.22 -16.98 -15.29
N THR A 927 22.00 -17.58 -16.46
CA THR A 927 22.33 -17.02 -17.79
C THR A 927 21.13 -16.33 -18.44
N GLU A 928 20.07 -16.10 -17.68
CA GLU A 928 18.84 -15.51 -18.19
C GLU A 928 19.02 -14.05 -18.60
N THR A 929 18.47 -13.72 -19.77
CA THR A 929 18.42 -12.36 -20.31
C THR A 929 17.03 -11.78 -20.16
N TYR A 930 16.97 -10.48 -19.88
CA TYR A 930 15.73 -9.75 -19.68
C TYR A 930 15.68 -8.56 -20.64
N ASN A 931 14.51 -8.27 -21.21
CA ASN A 931 14.33 -7.12 -22.07
C ASN A 931 12.88 -6.61 -22.07
N GLY A 932 12.70 -5.33 -21.75
CA GLY A 932 11.44 -4.61 -21.94
C GLY A 932 10.33 -5.02 -20.96
N ASN A 933 10.69 -5.57 -19.79
CA ASN A 933 9.71 -6.01 -18.81
C ASN A 933 9.16 -4.83 -18.00
N ILE A 934 7.93 -4.97 -17.51
CA ILE A 934 7.29 -3.99 -16.61
C ILE A 934 7.20 -4.59 -15.21
N PHE A 935 7.74 -3.91 -14.23
CA PHE A 935 7.77 -4.32 -12.83
C PHE A 935 6.98 -3.31 -12.00
N ILE A 936 6.00 -3.77 -11.24
CA ILE A 936 5.19 -2.95 -10.34
C ILE A 936 5.21 -3.59 -8.97
N GLN A 937 5.64 -2.86 -7.94
CA GLN A 937 5.68 -3.38 -6.58
C GLN A 937 5.45 -2.28 -5.55
N HIS A 938 4.82 -2.62 -4.43
CA HIS A 938 4.63 -1.70 -3.32
C HIS A 938 5.96 -1.28 -2.70
N ASN A 939 6.04 -0.04 -2.22
CA ASN A 939 7.22 0.44 -1.51
C ASN A 939 7.56 -0.49 -0.33
N GLU A 940 8.84 -0.80 -0.20
CA GLU A 940 9.46 -1.69 0.79
C GLU A 940 9.16 -3.20 0.62
N ASN A 941 8.17 -3.59 -0.18
CA ASN A 941 7.92 -5.00 -0.51
C ASN A 941 9.08 -5.63 -1.29
N SER A 942 9.16 -6.96 -1.30
CA SER A 942 10.28 -7.65 -1.95
C SER A 942 10.22 -7.54 -3.48
N LEU A 943 11.32 -7.14 -4.11
CA LEU A 943 11.57 -7.45 -5.53
C LEU A 943 11.95 -8.93 -5.67
N GLY A 944 12.61 -9.46 -4.65
CA GLY A 944 13.02 -10.84 -4.51
C GLY A 944 14.51 -11.05 -4.76
N ASN A 945 14.88 -12.26 -5.16
CA ASN A 945 16.27 -12.63 -5.42
C ASN A 945 16.59 -12.40 -6.90
N LEU A 946 17.40 -11.38 -7.18
CA LEU A 946 17.83 -10.99 -8.53
C LEU A 946 19.21 -11.59 -8.79
N LYS A 947 19.27 -12.80 -9.34
CA LYS A 947 20.51 -13.56 -9.58
C LYS A 947 21.41 -13.66 -8.34
N GLY A 948 20.85 -14.14 -7.23
CA GLY A 948 21.55 -14.37 -5.97
C GLY A 948 21.49 -13.20 -4.98
N ILE A 949 21.04 -12.02 -5.40
CA ILE A 949 21.05 -10.80 -4.58
C ILE A 949 19.61 -10.40 -4.23
N SER A 950 19.29 -10.42 -2.93
CA SER A 950 17.98 -10.01 -2.44
C SER A 950 17.81 -8.50 -2.48
N LYS A 951 16.69 -8.03 -3.05
CA LYS A 951 16.35 -6.61 -3.17
C LYS A 951 14.90 -6.36 -2.73
N SER A 952 14.67 -5.14 -2.24
CA SER A 952 13.33 -4.62 -1.96
C SER A 952 12.99 -3.50 -2.93
N ALA A 953 11.70 -3.34 -3.20
CA ALA A 953 11.16 -2.29 -4.02
C ALA A 953 11.31 -0.98 -3.24
N THR A 954 12.16 -0.11 -3.76
CA THR A 954 12.39 1.22 -3.21
C THR A 954 12.51 2.19 -4.38
N LYS A 955 12.82 3.45 -4.10
CA LYS A 955 13.16 4.41 -5.15
C LYS A 955 14.41 4.02 -5.97
N ASN A 956 15.15 2.97 -5.58
CA ASN A 956 16.26 2.41 -6.35
C ASN A 956 15.87 1.19 -7.20
N GLY A 957 14.61 0.74 -7.17
CA GLY A 957 14.21 -0.55 -7.75
C GLY A 957 14.54 -0.71 -9.24
N ALA A 958 14.44 0.36 -10.04
CA ALA A 958 14.82 0.35 -11.45
C ALA A 958 16.32 0.02 -11.62
N GLN A 959 17.19 0.71 -10.88
CA GLN A 959 18.63 0.49 -10.91
C GLN A 959 18.99 -0.90 -10.40
N ASP A 960 18.36 -1.34 -9.30
CA ASP A 960 18.57 -2.66 -8.74
C ASP A 960 18.21 -3.77 -9.76
N ILE A 961 17.13 -3.62 -10.51
CA ILE A 961 16.76 -4.57 -11.56
C ILE A 961 17.75 -4.52 -12.71
N TYR A 962 18.13 -3.32 -13.18
CA TYR A 962 19.10 -3.18 -14.27
C TYR A 962 20.45 -3.82 -13.94
N GLU A 963 21.04 -3.50 -12.78
CA GLU A 963 22.36 -4.00 -12.38
C GLU A 963 22.40 -5.52 -12.19
N ASN A 964 21.30 -6.10 -11.70
CA ASN A 964 21.27 -7.52 -11.34
C ASN A 964 20.65 -8.41 -12.42
N LEU A 965 19.72 -7.91 -13.23
CA LEU A 965 19.07 -8.67 -14.30
C LEU A 965 19.58 -8.31 -15.70
N GLY A 966 20.00 -7.07 -15.93
CA GLY A 966 20.48 -6.57 -17.23
C GLY A 966 19.39 -6.08 -18.18
N ASP A 967 18.18 -5.78 -17.68
CA ASP A 967 17.08 -5.28 -18.52
C ASP A 967 17.24 -3.77 -18.81
N GLU A 968 17.85 -3.43 -19.94
CA GLU A 968 18.08 -2.02 -20.34
C GLU A 968 16.80 -1.24 -20.64
N ASN A 969 15.70 -1.94 -20.95
CA ASN A 969 14.45 -1.36 -21.41
C ASN A 969 13.32 -1.51 -20.37
N LEU A 970 13.68 -1.82 -19.12
CA LEU A 970 12.70 -2.04 -18.06
C LEU A 970 11.85 -0.80 -17.79
N VAL A 971 10.62 -1.04 -17.30
CA VAL A 971 9.78 -0.02 -16.66
C VAL A 971 9.53 -0.46 -15.23
N PHE A 972 9.93 0.34 -14.24
CA PHE A 972 9.65 0.06 -12.84
C PHE A 972 8.70 1.09 -12.26
N VAL A 973 7.61 0.64 -11.64
CA VAL A 973 6.63 1.45 -10.94
C VAL A 973 6.60 1.06 -9.46
N LEU A 974 6.99 1.99 -8.61
CA LEU A 974 6.85 1.89 -7.16
C LEU A 974 5.42 2.30 -6.79
N ALA A 975 4.60 1.33 -6.44
CA ALA A 975 3.23 1.59 -5.97
C ALA A 975 3.26 2.07 -4.50
N PRO A 976 2.32 2.94 -4.09
CA PRO A 976 2.14 3.29 -2.67
C PRO A 976 1.90 2.03 -1.84
N ALA A 977 2.29 2.04 -0.56
CA ALA A 977 2.02 0.92 0.34
C ALA A 977 0.51 0.59 0.38
N GLU A 978 0.16 -0.69 0.50
CA GLU A 978 -1.23 -1.06 0.77
C GLU A 978 -1.62 -0.52 2.15
N LYS A 979 -2.70 0.28 2.18
CA LYS A 979 -3.31 0.76 3.43
C LYS A 979 -4.16 -0.32 4.07
#